data_AF-A0A8S3XDD2-F1
#
_entry.id   AF-A0A8S3XDD2-F1
#
_cell.length_a   1.000
_cell.length_b   1.000
_cell.length_c   1.000
_cell.angle_alpha   90.00
_cell.angle_beta   90.00
_cell.angle_gamma   90.00
#
_symmetry.space_group_name_H-M   'P 1'
#
loop_
_entity.id
_entity.type
_entity.pdbx_description
1 polymer ?
#
loop_
_entity_poly.entity_id
_entity_poly.type
_entity_poly.pdbx_seq_one_letter_code
_entity_poly.pdbx_strand_id
1 'polypeptide(L)'
;MNSKLNKSGVLTSHLDYFCLVCECKFDSENESIAHITKPEHTMKFSLTEYFEGKTEDCVRKIKKWYFCEVCNVLLSTSARVRLHVVELKHIENKHTKLMKRQGNVVVALTNVLINDKAWNGFIDDTCVICNTEFEDENIHKNESVHIIKLIQSKVEFDSNKNIYRKIDENSFQCLTCNAVFAWNTNDFHFDKTEHLNLYNKNYESAEIKTTKVIEKTDITDKKSKIQQQNKEVVLEEIKVSENVLKTEDKGRLKNINNNNNPNNNNNPESTEENSDPISDTKICEILNAKNYITNDEKGRTWCILCNWIIDAFTINAHIHDLHHQTILKLHKERITKLNSDKKSKEISKNINDDVEKITKQNMDSNENLVDSVEKFQKEGININFEYKTVVCKKCSKGLEFDMQFIEKHIEEHTRKDGQKNILKSIQLKSGLEASKVGDESTSKNTCLYTTPVLLKKTPEKKQKKELKEVTKDKESSSASDIEDRDNLIKEHDMKYIPGKNKIHCNKCNTDIPSSLKNIKEHIAGLAHNKNNEHDLEITKREPIQKPPEKDSIPLKKPMKSFFQSAITINGLQTDVVFNEKICINLFSFFLLVKYGSRLRCLGCKSNFDFSNYESHKDNPQHVTILSESHVVIEDDTEFIREINPGNFHCGFCNLLESSWQAMKKHLKTNAHIESKIAAQWRLQQYMPQIYMHRFEREIQDRFIMEMFLGRMFHAQNREIDFDSD
;
A
#
# COMPACT_ATOMS: atom_id res chain seq x y z
N MET A 1 17.75 5.00 12.68
CA MET A 1 16.39 4.56 12.28
C MET A 1 16.27 4.69 10.77
N ASN A 2 15.87 3.64 10.04
CA ASN A 2 15.49 3.80 8.63
C ASN A 2 14.00 4.06 8.58
N SER A 3 13.59 5.27 8.21
CA SER A 3 12.18 5.53 7.98
C SER A 3 11.72 4.67 6.79
N LYS A 4 10.47 4.20 6.86
CA LYS A 4 9.79 3.53 5.74
C LYS A 4 9.92 4.33 4.43
N LEU A 5 10.04 5.65 4.55
CA LEU A 5 10.23 6.62 3.49
C LEU A 5 11.52 6.41 2.68
N ASN A 6 12.67 6.19 3.33
CA ASN A 6 13.93 5.96 2.63
C ASN A 6 13.86 4.70 1.75
N LYS A 7 13.22 3.63 2.24
CA LYS A 7 12.99 2.40 1.47
C LYS A 7 12.01 2.57 0.31
N SER A 8 11.34 3.71 0.21
CA SER A 8 10.42 4.08 -0.87
C SER A 8 10.99 5.21 -1.73
N GLY A 9 12.30 5.44 -1.70
CA GLY A 9 12.95 6.45 -2.54
C GLY A 9 12.62 7.89 -2.15
N VAL A 10 12.25 8.14 -0.89
CA VAL A 10 12.06 9.48 -0.33
C VAL A 10 13.32 9.90 0.41
N LEU A 11 13.94 10.99 -0.02
CA LEU A 11 15.02 11.66 0.68
C LEU A 11 14.42 12.42 1.87
N THR A 12 14.93 12.16 3.07
CA THR A 12 14.42 12.76 4.31
C THR A 12 15.37 13.81 4.87
N SER A 13 14.85 14.96 5.28
CA SER A 13 15.55 16.02 6.01
C SER A 13 14.94 16.15 7.42
N HIS A 14 15.48 17.02 8.26
CA HIS A 14 14.88 17.34 9.56
C HIS A 14 13.51 18.02 9.44
N LEU A 15 13.27 18.75 8.34
CA LEU A 15 12.04 19.51 8.12
C LEU A 15 11.28 19.06 6.88
N ASP A 16 12.00 18.66 5.84
CA ASP A 16 11.42 18.43 4.53
C ASP A 16 11.58 16.97 4.08
N TYR A 17 10.71 16.58 3.15
CA TYR A 17 10.72 15.26 2.55
C TYR A 17 10.63 15.42 1.04
N PHE A 18 11.42 14.65 0.29
CA PHE A 18 11.42 14.76 -1.17
C PHE A 18 11.41 13.37 -1.81
N CYS A 19 10.32 13.05 -2.50
CA CYS A 19 10.25 11.79 -3.23
C CYS A 19 11.07 11.88 -4.52
N LEU A 20 12.16 11.13 -4.61
CA LEU A 20 13.05 11.11 -5.79
C LEU A 20 12.38 10.47 -7.02
N VAL A 21 11.42 9.57 -6.80
CA VAL A 21 10.68 8.87 -7.87
C VAL A 21 9.71 9.82 -8.57
N CYS A 22 8.87 10.48 -7.78
CA CYS A 22 7.81 11.37 -8.25
C CYS A 22 8.24 12.84 -8.39
N GLU A 23 9.42 13.22 -7.88
CA GLU A 23 9.97 14.58 -7.86
C GLU A 23 9.05 15.60 -7.18
N CYS A 24 8.49 15.23 -6.04
CA CYS A 24 7.60 16.07 -5.25
C CYS A 24 8.10 16.24 -3.81
N LYS A 25 7.97 17.47 -3.30
CA LYS A 25 8.28 17.86 -1.92
C LYS A 25 7.05 17.68 -1.02
N PHE A 26 7.28 17.31 0.23
CA PHE A 26 6.30 17.31 1.30
C PHE A 26 6.88 18.01 2.52
N ASP A 27 6.00 18.65 3.28
CA ASP A 27 6.39 19.41 4.48
C ASP A 27 6.20 18.57 5.75
N SER A 28 5.70 17.33 5.63
CA SER A 28 5.54 16.41 6.76
C SER A 28 5.78 14.93 6.41
N GLU A 29 6.14 14.15 7.43
CA GLU A 29 6.28 12.69 7.32
C GLU A 29 4.95 12.03 6.95
N ASN A 30 3.82 12.49 7.50
CA ASN A 30 2.50 11.92 7.22
C ASN A 30 2.09 12.07 5.75
N GLU A 31 2.32 13.24 5.15
CA GLU A 31 2.09 13.46 3.72
C GLU A 31 2.98 12.56 2.86
N SER A 32 4.23 12.40 3.26
CA SER A 32 5.18 11.51 2.59
C SER A 32 4.75 10.05 2.68
N ILE A 33 4.26 9.61 3.85
CA ILE A 33 3.72 8.25 4.06
C ILE A 33 2.49 8.05 3.16
N ALA A 34 1.54 8.99 3.17
CA ALA A 34 0.37 8.92 2.30
C ALA A 34 0.77 8.88 0.82
N HIS A 35 1.78 9.65 0.42
CA HIS A 35 2.30 9.65 -0.94
C HIS A 35 2.88 8.29 -1.34
N ILE A 36 3.75 7.68 -0.52
CA ILE A 36 4.40 6.40 -0.89
C ILE A 36 3.41 5.24 -0.96
N THR A 37 2.23 5.36 -0.33
CA THR A 37 1.14 4.36 -0.47
C THR A 37 0.34 4.50 -1.75
N LYS A 38 0.53 5.57 -2.53
CA LYS A 38 -0.18 5.75 -3.79
C LYS A 38 0.26 4.70 -4.83
N PRO A 39 -0.67 4.11 -5.60
CA PRO A 39 -0.34 3.10 -6.61
C PRO A 39 0.67 3.62 -7.64
N GLU A 40 0.55 4.90 -8.05
CA GLU A 40 1.44 5.50 -9.06
C GLU A 40 2.88 5.61 -8.56
N HIS A 41 3.06 5.93 -7.27
CA HIS A 41 4.39 5.93 -6.65
C HIS A 41 4.94 4.51 -6.59
N THR A 42 4.16 3.56 -6.06
CA THR A 42 4.59 2.17 -5.87
C THR A 42 5.01 1.52 -7.19
N MET A 43 4.22 1.73 -8.26
CA MET A 43 4.54 1.28 -9.61
C MET A 43 5.86 1.89 -10.09
N LYS A 44 6.00 3.23 -10.08
CA LYS A 44 7.24 3.89 -10.53
C LYS A 44 8.47 3.49 -9.71
N PHE A 45 8.33 3.30 -8.41
CA PHE A 45 9.43 2.90 -7.53
C PHE A 45 9.86 1.45 -7.78
N SER A 46 8.92 0.54 -8.03
CA SER A 46 9.23 -0.86 -8.36
C SER A 46 10.05 -1.03 -9.65
N LEU A 47 9.96 -0.08 -10.58
CA LEU A 47 10.76 -0.02 -11.81
C LEU A 47 12.19 0.48 -11.58
N THR A 48 12.53 0.95 -10.37
CA THR A 48 13.90 1.38 -10.05
C THR A 48 14.79 0.17 -9.77
N GLU A 49 15.97 0.17 -10.36
CA GLU A 49 16.93 -0.93 -10.22
C GLU A 49 17.95 -0.63 -9.10
N TYR A 50 18.47 -1.69 -8.47
CA TYR A 50 19.64 -1.56 -7.59
C TYR A 50 20.92 -1.40 -8.40
N PHE A 51 21.86 -0.63 -7.85
CA PHE A 51 23.17 -0.41 -8.46
C PHE A 51 23.90 -1.74 -8.70
N GLU A 52 24.30 -2.01 -9.95
CA GLU A 52 24.96 -3.26 -10.37
C GLU A 52 24.16 -4.53 -9.98
N GLY A 53 22.85 -4.44 -9.76
CA GLY A 53 22.02 -5.57 -9.30
C GLY A 53 22.27 -6.00 -7.85
N LYS A 54 23.13 -5.29 -7.10
CA LYS A 54 23.49 -5.61 -5.71
C LYS A 54 22.47 -5.00 -4.75
N THR A 55 21.47 -5.79 -4.37
CA THR A 55 20.46 -5.41 -3.37
C THR A 55 21.06 -5.20 -1.98
N GLU A 56 22.18 -5.86 -1.67
CA GLU A 56 22.82 -5.85 -0.35
C GLU A 56 23.24 -4.45 0.09
N ASP A 57 23.75 -3.61 -0.82
CA ASP A 57 24.23 -2.26 -0.50
C ASP A 57 23.10 -1.25 -0.37
N CYS A 58 21.86 -1.64 -0.71
CA CYS A 58 20.67 -0.81 -0.61
C CYS A 58 20.84 0.55 -1.33
N VAL A 59 21.55 0.55 -2.47
CA VAL A 59 21.70 1.73 -3.34
C VAL A 59 20.89 1.54 -4.61
N ARG A 60 19.87 2.37 -4.82
CA ARG A 60 19.01 2.35 -6.00
C ARG A 60 19.41 3.39 -7.02
N LYS A 61 19.31 3.06 -8.30
CA LYS A 61 19.40 4.01 -9.40
C LYS A 61 18.01 4.61 -9.65
N ILE A 62 17.82 5.88 -9.32
CA ILE A 62 16.57 6.61 -9.52
C ILE A 62 16.84 7.75 -10.50
N LYS A 63 16.35 7.60 -11.73
CA LYS A 63 16.62 8.52 -12.85
C LYS A 63 18.13 8.74 -13.06
N LYS A 64 18.62 9.96 -12.85
CA LYS A 64 20.03 10.35 -13.00
C LYS A 64 20.86 10.20 -11.72
N TRP A 65 20.26 9.77 -10.62
CA TRP A 65 20.89 9.73 -9.30
C TRP A 65 20.99 8.30 -8.77
N TYR A 66 21.93 8.11 -7.85
CA TYR A 66 22.04 6.90 -7.05
C TYR A 66 21.68 7.24 -5.60
N PHE A 67 20.63 6.63 -5.07
CA PHE A 67 20.12 6.91 -3.74
C PHE A 67 20.44 5.75 -2.81
N CYS A 68 21.19 6.04 -1.74
CA CYS A 68 21.45 5.05 -0.70
C CYS A 68 20.35 5.10 0.35
N GLU A 69 19.52 4.05 0.41
CA GLU A 69 18.44 3.90 1.38
C GLU A 69 18.98 3.79 2.82
N VAL A 70 20.24 3.39 2.96
CA VAL A 70 20.91 3.19 4.25
C VAL A 70 21.44 4.51 4.81
N CYS A 71 22.10 5.32 3.99
CA CYS A 71 22.70 6.57 4.45
C CYS A 71 21.81 7.79 4.22
N ASN A 72 20.68 7.61 3.52
CA ASN A 72 19.80 8.70 3.10
C ASN A 72 20.58 9.81 2.38
N VAL A 73 21.44 9.39 1.45
CA VAL A 73 22.32 10.27 0.67
C VAL A 73 22.13 10.03 -0.82
N LEU A 74 22.20 11.12 -1.58
CA LEU A 74 22.13 11.12 -3.03
C LEU A 74 23.54 11.23 -3.64
N LEU A 75 23.87 10.32 -4.54
CA LEU A 75 25.17 10.23 -5.20
C LEU A 75 24.96 10.46 -6.70
N SER A 76 25.83 11.28 -7.30
CA SER A 76 25.68 11.71 -8.69
C SER A 76 26.26 10.75 -9.72
N THR A 77 27.18 9.86 -9.31
CA THR A 77 27.91 8.97 -10.23
C THR A 77 28.11 7.59 -9.62
N SER A 78 28.24 6.57 -10.48
CA SER A 78 28.53 5.19 -10.07
C SER A 78 29.88 5.05 -9.34
N ALA A 79 30.88 5.86 -9.72
CA ALA A 79 32.16 5.91 -9.02
C ALA A 79 32.00 6.34 -7.55
N ARG A 80 31.13 7.33 -7.29
CA ARG A 80 30.81 7.75 -5.91
C ARG A 80 30.05 6.68 -5.13
N VAL A 81 29.21 5.89 -5.79
CA VAL A 81 28.56 4.73 -5.15
C VAL A 81 29.60 3.72 -4.68
N ARG A 82 30.54 3.34 -5.56
CA ARG A 82 31.60 2.38 -5.21
C ARG A 82 32.47 2.83 -4.05
N LEU A 83 32.76 4.13 -3.97
CA LEU A 83 33.46 4.70 -2.81
C LEU A 83 32.57 4.72 -1.57
N HIS A 84 31.31 5.13 -1.70
CA HIS A 84 30.39 5.26 -0.58
C HIS A 84 30.11 3.92 0.14
N VAL A 85 29.90 2.83 -0.61
CA VAL A 85 29.52 1.54 -0.01
C VAL A 85 30.64 0.92 0.83
N VAL A 86 31.89 1.34 0.62
CA VAL A 86 33.05 0.91 1.42
C VAL A 86 33.38 1.89 2.55
N GLU A 87 32.69 3.05 2.64
CA GLU A 87 32.88 3.97 3.76
C GLU A 87 32.43 3.32 5.07
N LEU A 88 33.24 3.44 6.12
CA LEU A 88 32.91 2.93 7.47
C LEU A 88 31.51 3.37 7.92
N LYS A 89 31.12 4.62 7.66
CA LYS A 89 29.80 5.14 7.99
C LYS A 89 28.66 4.40 7.28
N HIS A 90 28.84 4.03 6.01
CA HIS A 90 27.86 3.22 5.29
C HIS A 90 27.76 1.82 5.89
N ILE A 91 28.91 1.18 6.12
CA ILE A 91 29.00 -0.15 6.72
C ILE A 91 28.31 -0.17 8.09
N GLU A 92 28.58 0.80 8.96
CA GLU A 92 27.93 0.94 10.28
C GLU A 92 26.41 1.17 10.17
N ASN A 93 25.97 2.05 9.27
CA ASN A 93 24.54 2.29 9.02
C ASN A 93 23.84 1.07 8.42
N LYS A 94 24.54 0.29 7.60
CA LYS A 94 24.04 -0.94 6.98
C LYS A 94 23.87 -1.99 8.08
N HIS A 95 24.89 -2.20 8.90
CA HIS A 95 24.91 -3.16 10.00
C HIS A 95 23.84 -2.89 11.07
N THR A 96 23.71 -1.64 11.52
CA THR A 96 22.66 -1.26 12.48
C THR A 96 21.24 -1.52 11.98
N LYS A 97 21.04 -1.59 10.65
CA LYS A 97 19.75 -1.90 10.03
C LYS A 97 19.51 -3.39 9.79
N LEU A 98 20.56 -4.19 9.85
CA LEU A 98 20.48 -5.63 9.62
C LEU A 98 19.98 -6.40 10.83
N MET A 99 19.92 -5.76 12.00
CA MET A 99 19.38 -6.35 13.23
C MET A 99 17.94 -5.90 13.49
N LYS A 100 17.03 -6.86 13.66
CA LYS A 100 15.63 -6.63 14.07
C LYS A 100 15.22 -7.66 15.11
N ARG A 101 14.41 -7.27 16.11
CA ARG A 101 13.80 -8.23 17.05
C ARG A 101 12.51 -8.76 16.43
N GLN A 102 12.36 -10.08 16.36
CA GLN A 102 11.17 -10.77 15.85
C GLN A 102 10.65 -11.73 16.94
N GLY A 103 9.74 -11.23 17.78
CA GLY A 103 9.34 -11.93 19.00
C GLY A 103 10.50 -12.03 20.00
N ASN A 104 10.84 -13.24 20.43
CA ASN A 104 11.91 -13.51 21.39
C ASN A 104 13.27 -13.82 20.73
N VAL A 105 13.40 -13.67 19.42
CA VAL A 105 14.68 -13.85 18.71
C VAL A 105 15.12 -12.56 18.08
N VAL A 106 16.43 -12.36 17.99
CA VAL A 106 17.02 -11.27 17.22
C VAL A 106 17.46 -11.84 15.88
N VAL A 107 17.07 -11.19 14.79
CA VAL A 107 17.43 -11.57 13.43
C VAL A 107 18.45 -10.56 12.94
N ALA A 108 19.65 -11.03 12.59
CA ALA A 108 20.71 -10.23 12.02
C ALA A 108 20.91 -10.58 10.54
N LEU A 109 21.50 -9.67 9.76
CA LEU A 109 21.76 -9.85 8.32
C LEU A 109 20.53 -10.29 7.50
N THR A 110 19.33 -9.91 7.95
CA THR A 110 18.03 -10.38 7.42
C THR A 110 17.71 -11.85 7.74
N ASN A 111 18.71 -12.73 7.81
CA ASN A 111 18.53 -14.18 7.74
C ASN A 111 19.27 -14.98 8.84
N VAL A 112 20.01 -14.37 9.76
CA VAL A 112 20.73 -15.11 10.82
C VAL A 112 20.00 -14.97 12.14
N LEU A 113 19.52 -16.08 12.72
CA LEU A 113 18.91 -16.06 14.05
C LEU A 113 19.97 -16.00 15.15
N ILE A 114 19.87 -14.99 16.00
CA ILE A 114 20.59 -14.85 17.26
C ILE A 114 19.62 -15.24 18.38
N ASN A 115 20.01 -16.25 19.16
CA ASN A 115 19.21 -16.72 20.28
C ASN A 115 19.19 -15.66 21.42
N ASP A 116 18.15 -15.68 22.27
CA ASP A 116 17.97 -14.64 23.30
C ASP A 116 19.12 -14.64 24.33
N LYS A 117 19.68 -15.82 24.67
CA LYS A 117 20.84 -15.93 25.57
C LYS A 117 22.08 -15.25 24.98
N ALA A 118 22.41 -15.53 23.73
CA ALA A 118 23.53 -14.94 23.01
C ALA A 118 23.36 -13.43 22.86
N TRP A 119 22.16 -12.99 22.51
CA TRP A 119 21.86 -11.56 22.44
C TRP A 119 22.09 -10.86 23.78
N ASN A 120 21.63 -11.45 24.88
CA ASN A 120 21.81 -10.92 26.23
C ASN A 120 23.20 -11.25 26.84
N GLY A 121 24.09 -11.96 26.15
CA GLY A 121 25.40 -12.27 26.71
C GLY A 121 25.38 -13.28 27.86
N PHE A 122 24.42 -14.21 27.88
CA PHE A 122 24.32 -15.22 28.92
C PHE A 122 25.02 -16.50 28.50
N ILE A 123 26.05 -16.89 29.25
CA ILE A 123 26.77 -18.15 29.11
C ILE A 123 26.68 -18.85 30.46
N ASP A 124 25.97 -19.99 30.47
CA ASP A 124 25.57 -20.67 31.70
C ASP A 124 24.86 -19.69 32.66
N ASP A 125 25.33 -19.57 33.90
CA ASP A 125 24.77 -18.68 34.93
C ASP A 125 25.55 -17.35 35.04
N THR A 126 26.33 -17.01 34.01
CA THR A 126 27.16 -15.79 33.96
C THR A 126 26.75 -14.90 32.80
N CYS A 127 26.64 -13.60 33.05
CA CYS A 127 26.43 -12.58 32.03
C CYS A 127 27.77 -11.97 31.63
N VAL A 128 28.24 -12.22 30.40
CA VAL A 128 29.51 -11.69 29.90
C VAL A 128 29.48 -10.17 29.67
N ILE A 129 28.29 -9.59 29.49
CA ILE A 129 28.12 -8.13 29.35
C ILE A 129 28.26 -7.43 30.69
N CYS A 130 27.62 -7.98 31.72
CA CYS A 130 27.67 -7.43 33.07
C CYS A 130 28.95 -7.82 33.80
N ASN A 131 29.57 -8.94 33.40
CA ASN A 131 30.63 -9.67 34.10
C ASN A 131 30.19 -10.06 35.52
N THR A 132 29.00 -10.65 35.63
CA THR A 132 28.38 -11.05 36.91
C THR A 132 27.66 -12.39 36.76
N GLU A 133 27.67 -13.19 37.81
CA GLU A 133 26.81 -14.37 37.96
C GLU A 133 25.38 -13.93 38.32
N PHE A 134 24.38 -14.71 37.90
CA PHE A 134 22.97 -14.47 38.23
C PHE A 134 22.24 -15.79 38.54
N GLU A 135 21.24 -15.74 39.42
CA GLU A 135 20.43 -16.91 39.77
C GLU A 135 19.22 -17.10 38.83
N ASP A 136 18.63 -16.01 38.35
CA ASP A 136 17.47 -16.03 37.44
C ASP A 136 17.72 -15.12 36.22
N GLU A 137 17.83 -15.76 35.05
CA GLU A 137 17.99 -15.12 33.74
C GLU A 137 16.92 -14.04 33.48
N ASN A 138 15.67 -14.29 33.90
CA ASN A 138 14.55 -13.39 33.66
C ASN A 138 14.59 -12.15 34.54
N ILE A 139 15.16 -12.25 35.73
CA ILE A 139 15.36 -11.08 36.60
C ILE A 139 16.53 -10.27 36.04
N HIS A 140 17.68 -10.90 35.82
CA HIS A 140 18.90 -10.21 35.39
C HIS A 140 18.73 -9.50 34.03
N LYS A 141 18.06 -10.13 33.05
CA LYS A 141 17.82 -9.49 31.74
C LYS A 141 16.97 -8.21 31.80
N ASN A 142 16.20 -8.02 32.87
CA ASN A 142 15.36 -6.86 33.09
C ASN A 142 16.01 -5.82 34.02
N GLU A 143 17.20 -6.09 34.56
CA GLU A 143 17.94 -5.13 35.36
C GLU A 143 18.38 -3.94 34.51
N SER A 144 18.21 -2.73 35.05
CA SER A 144 18.56 -1.50 34.34
C SER A 144 20.04 -1.45 33.95
N VAL A 145 20.93 -1.94 34.82
CA VAL A 145 22.37 -2.00 34.57
C VAL A 145 22.69 -2.91 33.39
N HIS A 146 22.05 -4.08 33.31
CA HIS A 146 22.18 -5.02 32.19
C HIS A 146 21.71 -4.39 30.88
N ILE A 147 20.50 -3.83 30.86
CA ILE A 147 19.92 -3.21 29.65
C ILE A 147 20.82 -2.08 29.14
N ILE A 148 21.34 -1.23 30.02
CA ILE A 148 22.23 -0.12 29.64
C ILE A 148 23.52 -0.66 29.02
N LYS A 149 24.19 -1.62 29.68
CA LYS A 149 25.43 -2.22 29.15
C LYS A 149 25.19 -2.96 27.83
N LEU A 150 24.05 -3.66 27.70
CA LEU A 150 23.64 -4.34 26.47
C LEU A 150 23.46 -3.34 25.32
N ILE A 151 22.80 -2.20 25.54
CA ILE A 151 22.65 -1.15 24.53
C ILE A 151 24.00 -0.51 24.17
N GLN A 152 24.87 -0.30 25.16
CA GLN A 152 26.20 0.29 24.96
C GLN A 152 27.18 -0.66 24.27
N SER A 153 26.95 -1.97 24.37
CA SER A 153 27.82 -2.97 23.75
C SER A 153 27.74 -2.92 22.22
N LYS A 154 28.90 -2.72 21.57
CA LYS A 154 28.99 -2.60 20.11
C LYS A 154 28.97 -3.99 19.48
N VAL A 155 27.97 -4.25 18.64
CA VAL A 155 27.92 -5.43 17.76
C VAL A 155 28.65 -5.09 16.47
N GLU A 156 29.58 -5.95 16.08
CA GLU A 156 30.43 -5.81 14.92
C GLU A 156 30.21 -6.98 13.95
N PHE A 157 30.54 -6.72 12.68
CA PHE A 157 30.45 -7.69 11.61
C PHE A 157 31.73 -7.62 10.80
N ASP A 158 32.30 -8.78 10.46
CA ASP A 158 33.47 -8.84 9.59
C ASP A 158 33.08 -9.00 8.11
N SER A 159 34.08 -9.09 7.23
CA SER A 159 33.91 -9.31 5.80
C SER A 159 33.23 -10.64 5.47
N ASN A 160 33.31 -11.63 6.36
CA ASN A 160 32.73 -12.96 6.20
C ASN A 160 31.32 -13.05 6.77
N LYS A 161 30.69 -11.91 7.11
CA LYS A 161 29.33 -11.84 7.66
C LYS A 161 29.21 -12.54 9.03
N ASN A 162 30.33 -12.72 9.75
CA ASN A 162 30.30 -13.19 11.13
C ASN A 162 29.78 -12.07 12.05
N ILE A 163 29.14 -12.46 13.15
CA ILE A 163 28.46 -11.53 14.05
C ILE A 163 29.02 -11.72 15.45
N TYR A 164 29.63 -10.68 15.99
CA TYR A 164 30.24 -10.73 17.30
C TYR A 164 30.10 -9.41 18.04
N ARG A 165 30.37 -9.44 19.34
CA ARG A 165 30.35 -8.28 20.22
C ARG A 165 31.64 -8.26 21.02
N LYS A 166 32.26 -7.08 21.10
CA LYS A 166 33.42 -6.88 21.97
C LYS A 166 32.96 -6.84 23.43
N ILE A 167 33.56 -7.68 24.27
CA ILE A 167 33.24 -7.76 25.71
C ILE A 167 34.24 -6.89 26.50
N ASP A 168 35.53 -7.09 26.24
CA ASP A 168 36.62 -6.28 26.77
C ASP A 168 37.70 -6.04 25.69
N GLU A 169 38.88 -5.55 26.05
CA GLU A 169 39.95 -5.26 25.09
C GLU A 169 40.45 -6.50 24.33
N ASN A 170 40.37 -7.68 24.94
CA ASN A 170 40.98 -8.92 24.46
C ASN A 170 39.96 -10.01 24.13
N SER A 171 38.71 -9.89 24.59
CA SER A 171 37.68 -10.91 24.46
C SER A 171 36.45 -10.47 23.66
N PHE A 172 35.93 -11.40 22.88
CA PHE A 172 34.82 -11.23 21.96
C PHE A 172 33.82 -12.35 22.16
N GLN A 173 32.54 -12.01 22.07
CA GLN A 173 31.45 -12.97 22.11
C GLN A 173 30.91 -13.17 20.69
N CYS A 174 30.94 -14.39 20.17
CA CYS A 174 30.26 -14.74 18.93
C CYS A 174 28.75 -14.83 19.18
N LEU A 175 27.95 -14.05 18.47
CA LEU A 175 26.48 -14.04 18.64
C LEU A 175 25.80 -15.24 17.94
N THR A 176 26.52 -15.96 17.07
CA THR A 176 26.01 -17.16 16.39
C THR A 176 26.02 -18.38 17.29
N CYS A 177 27.17 -18.66 17.93
CA CYS A 177 27.36 -19.85 18.76
C CYS A 177 27.38 -19.55 20.27
N ASN A 178 27.31 -18.28 20.65
CA ASN A 178 27.39 -17.80 22.03
C ASN A 178 28.72 -18.12 22.76
N ALA A 179 29.80 -18.34 22.02
CA ALA A 179 31.11 -18.60 22.61
C ALA A 179 31.90 -17.30 22.82
N VAL A 180 32.67 -17.23 23.90
CA VAL A 180 33.69 -16.18 24.10
C VAL A 180 35.04 -16.68 23.59
N PHE A 181 35.74 -15.84 22.85
CA PHE A 181 37.06 -16.13 22.30
C PHE A 181 37.97 -14.90 22.38
N ALA A 182 39.28 -15.12 22.32
CA ALA A 182 40.27 -14.04 22.37
C ALA A 182 40.56 -13.50 20.96
N TRP A 183 40.90 -12.21 20.84
CA TRP A 183 41.18 -11.55 19.54
C TRP A 183 42.17 -12.31 18.65
N ASN A 184 43.23 -12.86 19.25
CA ASN A 184 44.27 -13.63 18.55
C ASN A 184 43.76 -14.98 17.97
N THR A 185 42.55 -15.40 18.34
CA THR A 185 41.90 -16.62 17.83
C THR A 185 40.75 -16.33 16.87
N ASN A 186 40.52 -15.06 16.51
CA ASN A 186 39.38 -14.62 15.71
C ASN A 186 39.28 -15.39 14.38
N ASP A 187 40.39 -15.44 13.63
CA ASP A 187 40.44 -16.11 12.32
C ASP A 187 40.14 -17.61 12.45
N PHE A 188 40.66 -18.26 13.49
CA PHE A 188 40.45 -19.69 13.70
C PHE A 188 39.08 -20.04 14.28
N HIS A 189 38.37 -19.10 14.92
CA HIS A 189 37.07 -19.40 15.51
C HIS A 189 36.01 -19.60 14.42
N PHE A 190 35.93 -18.65 13.47
CA PHE A 190 34.89 -18.64 12.45
C PHE A 190 35.06 -19.75 11.40
N ASP A 191 36.31 -20.19 11.18
CA ASP A 191 36.65 -21.27 10.26
C ASP A 191 36.42 -22.68 10.83
N LYS A 192 36.11 -22.81 12.13
CA LYS A 192 35.78 -24.11 12.73
C LYS A 192 34.50 -24.66 12.12
N THR A 193 34.54 -25.93 11.72
CA THR A 193 33.39 -26.65 11.15
C THR A 193 32.16 -26.58 12.04
N GLU A 194 32.34 -26.61 13.36
CA GLU A 194 31.24 -26.47 14.34
C GLU A 194 30.54 -25.11 14.24
N HIS A 195 31.32 -24.02 14.15
CA HIS A 195 30.78 -22.67 13.99
C HIS A 195 30.02 -22.53 12.67
N LEU A 196 30.62 -22.98 11.56
CA LEU A 196 30.00 -22.91 10.24
C LEU A 196 28.68 -23.69 10.18
N ASN A 197 28.62 -24.87 10.81
CA ASN A 197 27.39 -25.66 10.92
C ASN A 197 26.31 -24.95 11.75
N LEU A 198 26.68 -24.32 12.87
CA LEU A 198 25.77 -23.51 13.69
C LEU A 198 25.26 -22.27 12.93
N TYR A 199 26.14 -21.59 12.20
CA TYR A 199 25.79 -20.45 11.35
C TYR A 199 24.77 -20.86 10.29
N ASN A 200 25.04 -21.91 9.52
CA ASN A 200 24.15 -22.43 8.48
C ASN A 200 22.81 -22.88 9.08
N LYS A 201 22.83 -23.59 10.21
CA LYS A 201 21.61 -23.99 10.92
C LYS A 201 20.76 -22.79 11.36
N ASN A 202 21.40 -21.75 11.92
CA ASN A 202 20.71 -20.53 12.32
C ASN A 202 20.17 -19.75 11.12
N TYR A 203 20.87 -19.82 9.99
CA TYR A 203 20.46 -19.25 8.72
C TYR A 203 19.20 -19.95 8.18
N GLU A 204 19.24 -21.27 8.02
CA GLU A 204 18.11 -22.11 7.57
C GLU A 204 16.91 -22.01 8.52
N SER A 205 17.16 -21.96 9.84
CA SER A 205 16.08 -21.83 10.84
C SER A 205 15.36 -20.48 10.78
N ALA A 206 16.04 -19.41 10.34
CA ALA A 206 15.42 -18.11 10.12
C ALA A 206 14.37 -18.22 9.02
N GLU A 207 14.72 -18.89 7.92
CA GLU A 207 13.84 -19.11 6.77
C GLU A 207 12.60 -19.93 7.16
N ILE A 208 12.77 -20.98 7.96
CA ILE A 208 11.64 -21.80 8.41
C ILE A 208 10.71 -21.03 9.38
N LYS A 209 11.25 -20.19 10.28
CA LYS A 209 10.43 -19.44 11.25
C LYS A 209 9.72 -18.24 10.64
N THR A 210 10.33 -17.52 9.70
CA THR A 210 9.62 -16.48 8.93
C THR A 210 8.46 -17.09 8.16
N THR A 211 8.62 -18.33 7.68
CA THR A 211 7.55 -19.08 6.98
C THR A 211 6.46 -19.56 7.95
N LYS A 212 6.81 -20.16 9.10
CA LYS A 212 5.83 -20.68 10.07
C LYS A 212 5.07 -19.62 10.87
N VAL A 213 5.62 -18.42 11.07
CA VAL A 213 4.88 -17.30 11.68
C VAL A 213 3.77 -16.81 10.74
N ILE A 214 3.97 -16.92 9.42
CA ILE A 214 2.95 -16.62 8.40
C ILE A 214 1.92 -17.76 8.31
N GLU A 215 2.32 -19.03 8.46
CA GLU A 215 1.38 -20.16 8.45
C GLU A 215 0.56 -20.33 9.74
N LYS A 216 1.08 -19.95 10.91
CA LYS A 216 0.32 -20.08 12.18
C LYS A 216 -0.82 -19.08 12.32
N THR A 217 -0.82 -18.01 11.53
CA THR A 217 -2.00 -17.15 11.32
C THR A 217 -3.11 -17.84 10.51
N ASP A 218 -2.80 -18.93 9.78
CA ASP A 218 -3.77 -19.66 8.94
C ASP A 218 -4.20 -21.05 9.51
N ILE A 219 -3.50 -21.58 10.52
CA ILE A 219 -3.74 -22.94 11.04
C ILE A 219 -4.67 -22.97 12.27
N THR A 220 -5.02 -21.82 12.87
CA THR A 220 -6.04 -21.79 13.93
C THR A 220 -7.45 -22.19 13.45
N ASP A 221 -7.68 -22.25 12.14
CA ASP A 221 -8.95 -22.70 11.53
C ASP A 221 -9.02 -24.21 11.18
N LYS A 222 -7.98 -25.01 11.42
CA LYS A 222 -7.98 -26.45 11.05
C LYS A 222 -7.97 -27.46 12.20
N LYS A 223 -7.90 -27.02 13.47
CA LYS A 223 -7.94 -27.95 14.63
C LYS A 223 -9.36 -28.27 15.16
N SER A 224 -10.41 -27.69 14.60
CA SER A 224 -11.81 -27.98 14.98
C SER A 224 -12.49 -29.11 14.19
N LYS A 225 -11.78 -29.81 13.28
CA LYS A 225 -12.38 -30.83 12.39
C LYS A 225 -11.96 -32.30 12.62
N ILE A 226 -11.21 -32.62 13.68
CA ILE A 226 -10.80 -34.03 13.96
C ILE A 226 -11.51 -34.63 15.19
N GLN A 227 -12.39 -33.89 15.88
CA GLN A 227 -13.13 -34.38 17.06
C GLN A 227 -14.63 -34.67 16.84
N GLN A 228 -15.10 -34.79 15.60
CA GLN A 228 -16.54 -34.99 15.29
C GLN A 228 -16.89 -36.28 14.53
N GLN A 229 -15.99 -37.25 14.41
CA GLN A 229 -16.31 -38.54 13.73
C GLN A 229 -16.41 -39.78 14.64
N ASN A 230 -16.30 -39.64 15.97
CA ASN A 230 -16.49 -40.77 16.89
C ASN A 230 -17.46 -40.41 18.03
N LYS A 231 -18.76 -40.22 17.70
CA LYS A 231 -19.83 -40.26 18.72
C LYS A 231 -21.20 -40.53 18.10
N GLU A 232 -21.35 -41.70 17.49
CA GLU A 232 -22.67 -42.26 17.16
C GLU A 232 -22.65 -43.79 17.30
N VAL A 233 -22.31 -44.27 18.50
CA VAL A 233 -22.71 -45.58 19.01
C VAL A 233 -22.80 -45.43 20.55
N VAL A 234 -23.84 -46.01 21.14
CA VAL A 234 -24.15 -46.10 22.58
C VAL A 234 -24.96 -44.94 23.15
N LEU A 235 -26.28 -45.03 22.97
CA LEU A 235 -27.29 -44.46 23.86
C LEU A 235 -28.23 -45.59 24.29
N GLU A 236 -27.81 -46.38 25.27
CA GLU A 236 -28.69 -47.22 26.10
C GLU A 236 -28.01 -47.38 27.47
N GLU A 237 -28.83 -47.34 28.53
CA GLU A 237 -28.47 -47.30 29.95
C GLU A 237 -27.94 -45.91 30.39
N ILE A 238 -28.55 -45.15 31.31
CA ILE A 238 -29.07 -45.51 32.63
C ILE A 238 -30.17 -44.52 33.02
N LYS A 239 -31.39 -45.02 33.25
CA LYS A 239 -32.33 -44.46 34.23
C LYS A 239 -31.99 -45.10 35.57
N VAL A 240 -31.88 -44.30 36.65
CA VAL A 240 -32.37 -44.60 38.01
C VAL A 240 -31.94 -43.48 38.97
N SER A 241 -32.90 -43.14 39.84
CA SER A 241 -32.80 -42.41 41.10
C SER A 241 -32.90 -40.88 41.06
N GLU A 242 -34.15 -40.48 41.16
CA GLU A 242 -34.70 -39.26 41.74
C GLU A 242 -34.44 -39.18 43.27
N ASN A 243 -34.48 -37.95 43.76
CA ASN A 243 -34.70 -37.49 45.15
C ASN A 243 -33.53 -37.53 46.14
N VAL A 244 -33.16 -36.34 46.65
CA VAL A 244 -33.37 -35.92 48.04
C VAL A 244 -32.80 -34.49 48.27
N LEU A 245 -33.56 -33.68 49.02
CA LEU A 245 -33.25 -32.41 49.71
C LEU A 245 -33.38 -31.06 48.96
N LYS A 246 -34.58 -30.47 49.14
CA LYS A 246 -34.81 -29.02 49.29
C LYS A 246 -34.36 -28.57 50.69
N THR A 247 -33.76 -27.39 50.80
CA THR A 247 -34.01 -26.32 51.81
C THR A 247 -33.24 -25.08 51.34
N GLU A 248 -33.94 -24.03 50.92
CA GLU A 248 -34.05 -22.74 51.67
C GLU A 248 -32.70 -22.10 52.02
N ASP A 249 -32.34 -21.00 51.33
CA ASP A 249 -32.16 -19.74 52.07
C ASP A 249 -32.24 -18.49 51.18
N LYS A 250 -32.96 -17.49 51.70
CA LYS A 250 -33.15 -16.17 51.12
C LYS A 250 -32.09 -15.22 51.65
N GLY A 251 -31.44 -14.51 50.72
CA GLY A 251 -31.16 -13.08 50.87
C GLY A 251 -29.77 -12.68 51.39
N ARG A 252 -29.03 -11.92 50.57
CA ARG A 252 -28.51 -10.61 50.98
C ARG A 252 -27.95 -9.83 49.80
N LEU A 253 -28.60 -8.70 49.51
CA LEU A 253 -28.04 -7.54 48.82
C LEU A 253 -26.92 -6.92 49.69
N LYS A 254 -25.77 -6.63 49.07
CA LYS A 254 -24.89 -5.47 49.37
C LYS A 254 -24.20 -5.09 48.04
N ASN A 255 -24.66 -4.06 47.34
CA ASN A 255 -24.20 -2.66 47.46
C ASN A 255 -22.69 -2.52 47.61
N ILE A 256 -22.01 -2.25 46.49
CA ILE A 256 -20.74 -1.52 46.47
C ILE A 256 -21.00 -0.22 45.70
N ASN A 257 -21.28 0.83 46.47
CA ASN A 257 -21.14 2.21 46.07
C ASN A 257 -19.65 2.56 46.13
N ASN A 258 -19.10 3.16 45.08
CA ASN A 258 -17.88 3.94 45.19
C ASN A 258 -18.13 5.32 44.60
N ASN A 259 -18.51 6.24 45.48
CA ASN A 259 -18.41 7.68 45.31
C ASN A 259 -16.93 8.07 45.44
N ASN A 260 -16.40 8.81 44.48
CA ASN A 260 -15.35 9.79 44.75
C ASN A 260 -15.67 11.08 43.98
N ASN A 261 -15.84 12.14 44.76
CA ASN A 261 -16.16 13.50 44.38
C ASN A 261 -14.95 14.20 43.71
N PRO A 262 -15.15 15.25 42.89
CA PRO A 262 -14.12 15.87 42.10
C PRO A 262 -13.40 16.96 42.90
N ASN A 263 -12.10 17.12 42.65
CA ASN A 263 -11.34 18.25 43.14
C ASN A 263 -11.04 19.22 41.99
N ASN A 264 -11.40 20.46 42.28
CA ASN A 264 -11.45 21.65 41.44
C ASN A 264 -10.04 22.26 41.35
N ASN A 265 -9.58 22.64 40.15
CA ASN A 265 -8.52 23.65 40.01
C ASN A 265 -8.59 24.31 38.62
N ASN A 266 -8.89 25.60 38.65
CA ASN A 266 -8.96 26.52 37.52
C ASN A 266 -7.56 27.06 37.17
N ASN A 267 -7.21 27.13 35.89
CA ASN A 267 -6.45 28.24 35.30
C ASN A 267 -6.59 28.26 33.77
N PRO A 268 -6.39 29.42 33.10
CA PRO A 268 -7.09 29.77 31.87
C PRO A 268 -6.26 29.55 30.58
N GLU A 269 -6.96 29.02 29.58
CA GLU A 269 -7.16 29.59 28.24
C GLU A 269 -5.95 29.86 27.33
N SER A 270 -5.74 28.93 26.39
CA SER A 270 -5.29 29.21 25.02
C SER A 270 -6.15 28.37 24.06
N THR A 271 -7.06 29.02 23.34
CA THR A 271 -8.01 28.37 22.42
C THR A 271 -7.34 27.94 21.11
N GLU A 272 -6.95 26.67 21.02
CA GLU A 272 -6.85 25.95 19.76
C GLU A 272 -8.10 25.07 19.61
N GLU A 273 -8.85 25.23 18.52
CA GLU A 273 -10.02 24.39 18.20
C GLU A 273 -9.58 22.96 17.87
N ASN A 274 -9.39 22.13 18.89
CA ASN A 274 -9.26 20.68 18.73
C ASN A 274 -10.62 20.09 18.38
N SER A 275 -10.78 19.62 17.13
CA SER A 275 -11.97 18.85 16.75
C SER A 275 -12.01 17.54 17.54
N ASP A 276 -13.09 17.32 18.30
CA ASP A 276 -13.25 16.11 19.11
C ASP A 276 -13.04 14.82 18.27
N PRO A 277 -12.27 13.85 18.76
CA PRO A 277 -12.04 12.59 18.06
C PRO A 277 -13.37 11.87 17.78
N ILE A 278 -13.52 11.32 16.57
CA ILE A 278 -14.73 10.58 16.18
C ILE A 278 -14.89 9.36 17.09
N SER A 279 -15.98 9.36 17.86
CA SER A 279 -16.36 8.24 18.72
C SER A 279 -16.78 7.02 17.92
N ASP A 280 -16.49 5.84 18.44
CA ASP A 280 -16.81 4.54 17.84
C ASP A 280 -18.32 4.36 17.59
N THR A 281 -19.15 4.98 18.42
CA THR A 281 -20.60 5.06 18.24
C THR A 281 -21.01 5.67 16.91
N LYS A 282 -20.35 6.74 16.43
CA LYS A 282 -20.67 7.36 15.13
C LYS A 282 -20.36 6.43 13.96
N ILE A 283 -19.35 5.58 14.08
CA ILE A 283 -18.99 4.61 13.05
C ILE A 283 -20.04 3.50 12.99
N CYS A 284 -20.46 3.01 14.16
CA CYS A 284 -21.53 2.02 14.27
C CYS A 284 -22.87 2.55 13.71
N GLU A 285 -23.21 3.82 13.97
CA GLU A 285 -24.37 4.48 13.39
C GLU A 285 -24.32 4.52 11.86
N ILE A 286 -23.17 4.88 11.27
CA ILE A 286 -22.99 4.91 9.81
C ILE A 286 -23.11 3.51 9.19
N LEU A 287 -22.64 2.48 9.90
CA LEU A 287 -22.76 1.08 9.47
C LEU A 287 -24.13 0.47 9.77
N ASN A 288 -25.05 1.25 10.37
CA ASN A 288 -26.36 0.79 10.85
C ASN A 288 -26.25 -0.46 11.75
N ALA A 289 -25.25 -0.46 12.63
CA ALA A 289 -24.96 -1.55 13.55
C ALA A 289 -24.92 -1.04 14.99
N LYS A 290 -25.27 -1.89 15.95
CA LYS A 290 -25.16 -1.54 17.39
C LYS A 290 -23.72 -1.55 17.89
N ASN A 291 -22.89 -2.38 17.29
CA ASN A 291 -21.49 -2.64 17.62
C ASN A 291 -20.79 -3.23 16.38
N TYR A 292 -19.46 -3.29 16.39
CA TYR A 292 -18.70 -3.88 15.29
C TYR A 292 -18.91 -5.39 15.14
N ILE A 293 -19.36 -6.06 16.20
CA ILE A 293 -19.53 -7.51 16.27
C ILE A 293 -21.01 -7.86 16.21
N THR A 294 -21.45 -8.49 15.14
CA THR A 294 -22.82 -9.00 15.03
C THR A 294 -22.81 -10.49 14.72
N ASN A 295 -23.98 -11.11 14.62
CA ASN A 295 -24.13 -12.53 14.31
C ASN A 295 -24.70 -12.69 12.90
N ASP A 296 -24.20 -13.67 12.15
CA ASP A 296 -24.81 -14.09 10.90
C ASP A 296 -26.10 -14.90 11.14
N GLU A 297 -26.81 -15.26 10.06
CA GLU A 297 -28.05 -16.07 10.11
C GLU A 297 -27.84 -17.46 10.76
N LYS A 298 -26.59 -17.92 10.85
CA LYS A 298 -26.22 -19.21 11.46
C LYS A 298 -25.74 -19.04 12.91
N GLY A 299 -25.83 -17.83 13.48
CA GLY A 299 -25.40 -17.51 14.83
C GLY A 299 -23.88 -17.37 15.00
N ARG A 300 -23.10 -17.31 13.92
CA ARG A 300 -21.65 -17.09 14.00
C ARG A 300 -21.36 -15.61 14.18
N THR A 301 -20.51 -15.30 15.15
CA THR A 301 -20.03 -13.95 15.41
C THR A 301 -19.09 -13.49 14.28
N TRP A 302 -19.34 -12.31 13.72
CA TRP A 302 -18.47 -11.70 12.72
C TRP A 302 -18.28 -10.20 13.01
N CYS A 303 -17.10 -9.69 12.68
CA CYS A 303 -16.81 -8.27 12.75
C CYS A 303 -17.13 -7.62 11.40
N ILE A 304 -18.09 -6.69 11.41
CA ILE A 304 -18.52 -5.93 10.23
C ILE A 304 -17.35 -5.09 9.69
N LEU A 305 -16.53 -4.57 10.59
CA LEU A 305 -15.42 -3.68 10.24
C LEU A 305 -14.29 -4.43 9.52
N CYS A 306 -13.92 -5.61 10.01
CA CYS A 306 -12.85 -6.44 9.44
C CYS A 306 -13.36 -7.42 8.37
N ASN A 307 -14.69 -7.58 8.25
CA ASN A 307 -15.32 -8.59 7.42
C ASN A 307 -14.80 -10.01 7.74
N TRP A 308 -14.67 -10.33 9.03
CA TRP A 308 -14.05 -11.57 9.52
C TRP A 308 -14.98 -12.28 10.50
N ILE A 309 -15.21 -13.58 10.30
CA ILE A 309 -15.86 -14.47 11.29
C ILE A 309 -14.89 -14.68 12.45
N ILE A 310 -15.35 -14.45 13.68
CA ILE A 310 -14.54 -14.50 14.88
C ILE A 310 -15.14 -15.53 15.82
N ASP A 311 -14.28 -16.27 16.51
CA ASP A 311 -14.72 -17.17 17.57
C ASP A 311 -15.29 -16.35 18.75
N ALA A 312 -16.41 -16.78 19.32
CA ALA A 312 -17.08 -16.06 20.42
C ALA A 312 -16.15 -15.81 21.63
N PHE A 313 -15.16 -16.68 21.86
CA PHE A 313 -14.19 -16.56 22.95
C PHE A 313 -13.05 -15.56 22.65
N THR A 314 -12.86 -15.16 21.39
CA THR A 314 -11.75 -14.29 20.97
C THR A 314 -12.18 -12.87 20.59
N ILE A 315 -13.46 -12.52 20.77
CA ILE A 315 -14.00 -11.19 20.39
C ILE A 315 -13.17 -10.04 20.98
N ASN A 316 -12.87 -10.07 22.29
CA ASN A 316 -12.09 -9.01 22.93
C ASN A 316 -10.66 -8.95 22.39
N ALA A 317 -10.03 -10.11 22.16
CA ALA A 317 -8.69 -10.16 21.57
C ALA A 317 -8.69 -9.60 20.14
N HIS A 318 -9.70 -9.93 19.34
CA HIS A 318 -9.86 -9.39 18.00
C HIS A 318 -10.05 -7.87 17.98
N ILE A 319 -10.92 -7.31 18.83
CA ILE A 319 -11.16 -5.86 18.89
C ILE A 319 -9.88 -5.11 19.26
N HIS A 320 -9.04 -5.68 20.12
CA HIS A 320 -7.75 -5.11 20.49
C HIS A 320 -6.59 -5.48 19.55
N ASP A 321 -6.82 -6.33 18.55
CA ASP A 321 -5.80 -6.74 17.60
C ASP A 321 -5.38 -5.58 16.68
N LEU A 322 -4.12 -5.60 16.26
CA LEU A 322 -3.54 -4.57 15.41
C LEU A 322 -4.30 -4.44 14.07
N HIS A 323 -4.81 -5.54 13.53
CA HIS A 323 -5.61 -5.51 12.31
C HIS A 323 -6.90 -4.68 12.52
N HIS A 324 -7.68 -5.00 13.55
CA HIS A 324 -8.94 -4.30 13.86
C HIS A 324 -8.70 -2.81 14.10
N GLN A 325 -7.69 -2.47 14.92
CA GLN A 325 -7.34 -1.09 15.23
C GLN A 325 -6.89 -0.31 13.98
N THR A 326 -6.17 -0.95 13.05
CA THR A 326 -5.74 -0.33 11.80
C THR A 326 -6.93 -0.02 10.90
N ILE A 327 -7.84 -0.98 10.71
CA ILE A 327 -9.05 -0.77 9.89
C ILE A 327 -9.96 0.29 10.52
N LEU A 328 -10.11 0.26 11.85
CA LEU A 328 -10.89 1.26 12.60
C LEU A 328 -10.34 2.68 12.39
N LYS A 329 -9.01 2.84 12.48
CA LYS A 329 -8.34 4.11 12.19
C LYS A 329 -8.62 4.60 10.78
N LEU A 330 -8.51 3.74 9.76
CA LEU A 330 -8.79 4.09 8.37
C LEU A 330 -10.25 4.54 8.18
N HIS A 331 -11.21 3.89 8.84
CA HIS A 331 -12.61 4.31 8.79
C HIS A 331 -12.83 5.67 9.48
N LYS A 332 -12.20 5.91 10.63
CA LYS A 332 -12.22 7.23 11.30
C LYS A 332 -11.72 8.32 10.36
N GLU A 333 -10.57 8.12 9.74
CA GLU A 333 -9.98 9.08 8.79
C GLU A 333 -10.90 9.37 7.60
N ARG A 334 -11.53 8.34 7.02
CA ARG A 334 -12.51 8.51 5.93
C ARG A 334 -13.72 9.34 6.35
N ILE A 335 -14.26 9.10 7.55
CA ILE A 335 -15.42 9.84 8.06
C ILE A 335 -15.03 11.30 8.36
N THR A 336 -13.85 11.53 8.95
CA THR A 336 -13.34 12.90 9.17
C THR A 336 -13.25 13.65 7.85
N LYS A 337 -12.72 13.02 6.80
CA LYS A 337 -12.62 13.61 5.47
C LYS A 337 -14.00 13.89 4.84
N LEU A 338 -14.94 12.95 4.97
CA LEU A 338 -16.31 13.16 4.48
C LEU A 338 -17.00 14.33 5.21
N ASN A 339 -16.75 14.48 6.51
CA ASN A 339 -17.29 15.59 7.30
C ASN A 339 -16.62 16.93 6.94
N SER A 340 -15.31 16.97 6.69
CA SER A 340 -14.64 18.17 6.19
C SER A 340 -15.15 18.57 4.80
N ASP A 341 -15.42 17.60 3.94
CA ASP A 341 -15.96 17.82 2.60
C ASP A 341 -17.43 18.30 2.64
N LYS A 342 -18.21 17.85 3.62
CA LYS A 342 -19.57 18.37 3.86
C LYS A 342 -19.54 19.78 4.44
N LYS A 343 -18.69 20.04 5.45
CA LYS A 343 -18.54 21.36 6.07
C LYS A 343 -18.07 22.41 5.05
N SER A 344 -17.12 22.07 4.18
CA SER A 344 -16.69 22.97 3.09
C SER A 344 -17.79 23.23 2.05
N LYS A 345 -18.66 22.25 1.75
CA LYS A 345 -19.83 22.43 0.87
C LYS A 345 -20.97 23.24 1.50
N GLU A 346 -21.11 23.22 2.82
CA GLU A 346 -22.09 24.05 3.53
C GLU A 346 -21.59 25.49 3.71
N ILE A 347 -20.30 25.67 4.03
CA ILE A 347 -19.65 26.98 4.11
C ILE A 347 -19.69 27.69 2.75
N SER A 348 -19.45 26.98 1.64
CA SER A 348 -19.56 27.56 0.29
C SER A 348 -21.00 27.87 -0.16
N LYS A 349 -22.03 27.36 0.52
CA LYS A 349 -23.42 27.75 0.29
C LYS A 349 -23.83 29.01 1.07
N ASN A 350 -23.28 29.23 2.26
CA ASN A 350 -23.61 30.41 3.09
C ASN A 350 -22.78 31.66 2.75
N ILE A 351 -21.64 31.52 2.08
CA ILE A 351 -20.74 32.63 1.74
C ILE A 351 -21.17 33.43 0.49
N ASN A 352 -22.15 32.95 -0.29
CA ASN A 352 -22.57 33.64 -1.52
C ASN A 352 -23.38 34.93 -1.31
N ASP A 353 -23.84 35.24 -0.10
CA ASP A 353 -24.66 36.43 0.16
C ASP A 353 -23.88 37.63 0.76
N ASP A 354 -22.66 37.43 1.30
CA ASP A 354 -21.89 38.49 1.99
C ASP A 354 -20.53 38.88 1.33
N VAL A 355 -20.10 38.18 0.28
CA VAL A 355 -18.75 38.37 -0.32
C VAL A 355 -18.63 39.56 -1.29
N GLU A 356 -19.74 40.17 -1.71
CA GLU A 356 -19.68 41.30 -2.65
C GLU A 356 -19.19 42.63 -2.02
N LYS A 357 -19.08 42.71 -0.68
CA LYS A 357 -18.60 43.92 0.02
C LYS A 357 -17.16 43.88 0.51
N ILE A 358 -16.58 42.71 0.81
CA ILE A 358 -15.24 42.60 1.42
C ILE A 358 -14.12 42.53 0.36
N THR A 359 -14.43 42.05 -0.85
CA THR A 359 -13.43 41.85 -1.92
C THR A 359 -12.88 43.15 -2.52
N LYS A 360 -13.45 44.32 -2.19
CA LYS A 360 -12.95 45.64 -2.65
C LYS A 360 -11.92 46.30 -1.72
N GLN A 361 -11.69 45.82 -0.49
CA GLN A 361 -10.71 46.43 0.44
C GLN A 361 -9.32 45.75 0.46
N ASN A 362 -9.19 44.52 -0.04
CA ASN A 362 -7.91 43.77 0.00
C ASN A 362 -7.13 43.74 -1.32
N MET A 363 -7.60 44.42 -2.38
CA MET A 363 -6.80 44.57 -3.61
C MET A 363 -5.85 45.79 -3.57
N ASP A 364 -6.11 46.80 -2.73
CA ASP A 364 -5.28 48.01 -2.63
C ASP A 364 -4.01 47.84 -1.76
N SER A 365 -3.93 46.80 -0.94
CA SER A 365 -2.79 46.56 -0.05
C SER A 365 -1.58 45.88 -0.72
N ASN A 366 -1.79 45.18 -1.85
CA ASN A 366 -0.68 44.55 -2.60
C ASN A 366 0.03 45.50 -3.57
N GLU A 367 -0.62 46.54 -4.09
CA GLU A 367 0.04 47.55 -4.93
C GLU A 367 1.07 48.36 -4.13
N ASN A 368 0.75 48.72 -2.87
CA ASN A 368 1.66 49.48 -2.00
C ASN A 368 2.94 48.73 -1.58
N LEU A 369 2.93 47.38 -1.59
CA LEU A 369 4.11 46.59 -1.23
C LEU A 369 5.19 46.64 -2.32
N VAL A 370 4.78 46.69 -3.59
CA VAL A 370 5.69 46.75 -4.75
C VAL A 370 6.45 48.08 -4.77
N ASP A 371 5.78 49.18 -4.44
CA ASP A 371 6.39 50.52 -4.39
C ASP A 371 7.36 50.67 -3.21
N SER A 372 7.19 49.87 -2.15
CA SER A 372 8.02 49.92 -0.93
C SER A 372 9.24 48.98 -0.96
N VAL A 373 9.44 48.22 -2.04
CA VAL A 373 10.52 47.21 -2.12
C VAL A 373 11.91 47.82 -1.94
N GLU A 374 12.20 48.95 -2.61
CA GLU A 374 13.50 49.60 -2.48
C GLU A 374 13.77 50.10 -1.05
N LYS A 375 12.73 50.60 -0.37
CA LYS A 375 12.80 51.03 1.03
C LYS A 375 13.16 49.84 1.93
N PHE A 376 12.49 48.70 1.74
CA PHE A 376 12.72 47.51 2.55
C PHE A 376 14.07 46.83 2.25
N GLN A 377 14.52 46.81 1.00
CA GLN A 377 15.83 46.27 0.64
C GLN A 377 16.99 47.08 1.25
N LYS A 378 16.86 48.42 1.34
CA LYS A 378 17.84 49.27 2.04
C LYS A 378 17.96 48.93 3.52
N GLU A 379 16.85 48.50 4.14
CA GLU A 379 16.83 48.03 5.53
C GLU A 379 17.24 46.57 5.70
N GLY A 380 17.71 45.92 4.64
CA GLY A 380 18.16 44.53 4.66
C GLY A 380 17.02 43.51 4.63
N ILE A 381 15.83 43.89 4.17
CA ILE A 381 14.72 42.95 3.97
C ILE A 381 14.74 42.44 2.53
N ASN A 382 14.72 41.12 2.36
CA ASN A 382 14.61 40.48 1.06
C ASN A 382 13.17 39.98 0.84
N ILE A 383 12.50 40.49 -0.19
CA ILE A 383 11.11 40.17 -0.52
C ILE A 383 11.12 39.38 -1.83
N ASN A 384 10.57 38.16 -1.79
CA ASN A 384 10.38 37.33 -2.97
C ASN A 384 8.88 37.25 -3.29
N PHE A 385 8.47 37.95 -4.35
CA PHE A 385 7.08 38.02 -4.80
C PHE A 385 6.56 36.71 -5.41
N GLU A 386 7.44 35.89 -6.00
CA GLU A 386 7.08 34.62 -6.62
C GLU A 386 6.61 33.61 -5.57
N TYR A 387 7.32 33.55 -4.44
CA TYR A 387 6.99 32.63 -3.34
C TYR A 387 6.24 33.30 -2.18
N LYS A 388 5.96 34.61 -2.28
CA LYS A 388 5.39 35.43 -1.20
C LYS A 388 6.13 35.26 0.13
N THR A 389 7.47 35.29 0.09
CA THR A 389 8.30 35.14 1.28
C THR A 389 9.10 36.41 1.56
N VAL A 390 9.22 36.80 2.83
CA VAL A 390 10.03 37.94 3.27
C VAL A 390 11.05 37.48 4.31
N VAL A 391 12.32 37.86 4.17
CA VAL A 391 13.39 37.50 5.11
C VAL A 391 14.23 38.72 5.47
N CYS A 392 14.42 38.96 6.77
CA CYS A 392 15.31 40.02 7.25
C CYS A 392 16.76 39.52 7.31
N LYS A 393 17.68 40.13 6.54
CA LYS A 393 19.11 39.80 6.56
C LYS A 393 19.81 40.17 7.86
N LYS A 394 19.29 41.16 8.61
CA LYS A 394 19.90 41.59 9.89
C LYS A 394 19.76 40.54 11.00
N CYS A 395 18.70 39.72 10.99
CA CYS A 395 18.45 38.71 12.02
C CYS A 395 18.05 37.32 11.52
N SER A 396 18.04 37.11 10.20
CA SER A 396 17.69 35.85 9.54
C SER A 396 16.29 35.32 9.86
N LYS A 397 15.35 36.18 10.29
CA LYS A 397 13.96 35.79 10.53
C LYS A 397 13.13 35.90 9.24
N GLY A 398 12.28 34.90 9.01
CA GLY A 398 11.17 34.99 8.07
C GLY A 398 10.07 35.89 8.63
N LEU A 399 9.53 36.78 7.80
CA LEU A 399 8.45 37.70 8.13
C LEU A 399 7.21 37.34 7.30
N GLU A 400 6.04 37.71 7.80
CA GLU A 400 4.79 37.63 7.03
C GLU A 400 4.86 38.55 5.81
N PHE A 401 4.24 38.13 4.71
CA PHE A 401 4.18 38.89 3.46
C PHE A 401 3.13 40.00 3.57
N ASP A 402 3.35 40.92 4.51
CA ASP A 402 2.47 42.03 4.86
C ASP A 402 3.30 43.29 5.16
N MET A 403 2.87 44.43 4.63
CA MET A 403 3.62 45.69 4.73
C MET A 403 3.78 46.17 6.18
N GLN A 404 2.74 46.05 7.00
CA GLN A 404 2.76 46.54 8.39
C GLN A 404 3.69 45.69 9.26
N PHE A 405 3.71 44.37 9.01
CA PHE A 405 4.63 43.47 9.70
C PHE A 405 6.10 43.75 9.35
N ILE A 406 6.39 44.06 8.09
CA ILE A 406 7.75 44.41 7.66
C ILE A 406 8.19 45.73 8.28
N GLU A 407 7.34 46.75 8.28
CA GLU A 407 7.65 48.07 8.88
C GLU A 407 7.88 47.97 10.39
N LYS A 408 6.99 47.26 11.10
CA LYS A 408 7.15 47.01 12.54
C LYS A 408 8.45 46.27 12.85
N HIS A 409 8.84 45.30 12.03
CA HIS A 409 10.10 44.58 12.20
C HIS A 409 11.33 45.47 11.97
N ILE A 410 11.29 46.38 11.01
CA ILE A 410 12.36 47.36 10.77
C ILE A 410 12.52 48.28 11.99
N GLU A 411 11.43 48.76 12.59
CA GLU A 411 11.47 49.57 13.81
C GLU A 411 12.11 48.84 15.01
N GLU A 412 11.95 47.52 15.11
CA GLU A 412 12.60 46.75 16.18
C GLU A 412 14.13 46.78 16.09
N HIS A 413 14.69 46.85 14.88
CA HIS A 413 16.14 46.97 14.68
C HIS A 413 16.64 48.36 15.04
N THR A 414 15.92 49.42 14.65
CA THR A 414 16.32 50.80 14.95
C THR A 414 16.33 51.09 16.46
N ARG A 415 15.38 50.50 17.22
CA ARG A 415 15.36 50.60 18.69
C ARG A 415 16.53 49.87 19.37
N LYS A 416 16.97 48.72 18.84
CA LYS A 416 18.07 47.93 19.41
C LYS A 416 19.45 48.53 19.13
N ASP A 417 19.62 49.18 17.99
CA ASP A 417 20.88 49.85 17.64
C ASP A 417 21.10 51.12 18.50
N GLY A 418 20.02 51.79 18.92
CA GLY A 418 20.08 52.90 19.87
C GLY A 418 20.58 52.51 21.27
N GLN A 419 20.28 51.29 21.73
CA GLN A 419 20.69 50.81 23.06
C GLN A 419 22.14 50.33 23.12
N LYS A 420 22.74 49.91 21.99
CA LYS A 420 24.15 49.44 21.95
C LYS A 420 25.18 50.57 22.07
N ASN A 421 24.81 51.83 21.87
CA ASN A 421 25.72 52.97 22.03
C ASN A 421 25.89 53.45 23.49
N ILE A 422 25.17 52.87 24.46
CA ILE A 422 25.33 53.21 25.89
C ILE A 422 26.33 52.28 26.61
N LEU A 423 26.76 51.18 25.98
CA LEU A 423 27.63 50.14 26.59
C LEU A 423 29.01 49.98 25.94
N LYS A 424 29.58 51.07 25.39
CA LYS A 424 30.99 51.13 24.96
C LYS A 424 31.83 52.04 25.87
N SER A 425 32.01 51.61 27.12
CA SER A 425 33.04 52.16 28.01
C SER A 425 33.54 51.15 29.04
N ILE A 426 33.95 49.95 28.63
CA ILE A 426 34.94 49.17 29.39
C ILE A 426 35.89 48.49 28.38
N GLN A 427 37.15 48.92 28.41
CA GLN A 427 38.27 48.28 27.71
C GLN A 427 38.76 47.09 28.54
N LEU A 428 38.99 45.94 27.89
CA LEU A 428 39.94 44.95 28.37
C LEU A 428 40.82 44.46 27.20
N LYS A 429 42.12 44.51 27.45
CA LYS A 429 43.24 44.18 26.56
C LYS A 429 43.61 42.70 26.67
N SER A 430 43.83 42.06 25.53
CA SER A 430 44.82 41.00 25.25
C SER A 430 44.60 40.59 23.78
N GLY A 431 45.55 40.60 22.84
CA GLY A 431 46.99 40.45 22.91
C GLY A 431 47.39 39.05 22.44
N LEU A 432 47.50 38.81 21.12
CA LEU A 432 48.64 38.16 20.48
C LEU A 432 48.49 38.11 18.93
N GLU A 433 49.64 38.26 18.29
CA GLU A 433 49.95 38.54 16.88
C GLU A 433 49.83 37.30 15.98
N ALA A 434 49.24 37.40 14.78
CA ALA A 434 49.83 37.74 13.48
C ALA A 434 50.70 36.65 12.82
N SER A 435 50.24 36.16 11.66
CA SER A 435 51.09 35.80 10.52
C SER A 435 50.28 35.99 9.24
N LYS A 436 50.77 36.92 8.42
CA LYS A 436 50.30 37.22 7.05
C LYS A 436 51.22 36.49 6.07
N VAL A 437 50.64 35.84 5.06
CA VAL A 437 51.21 35.75 3.70
C VAL A 437 50.02 35.86 2.75
N GLY A 438 50.09 36.78 1.80
CA GLY A 438 49.03 37.09 0.85
C GLY A 438 49.05 36.22 -0.40
N ASP A 439 47.99 36.34 -1.19
CA ASP A 439 48.14 36.64 -2.62
C ASP A 439 46.82 37.12 -3.23
N GLU A 440 46.97 38.05 -4.17
CA GLU A 440 45.93 38.72 -4.96
C GLU A 440 45.38 37.80 -6.06
N SER A 441 44.11 37.97 -6.47
CA SER A 441 43.75 38.27 -7.87
C SER A 441 42.23 38.27 -8.14
N THR A 442 41.78 39.43 -8.64
CA THR A 442 40.82 39.69 -9.73
C THR A 442 39.43 39.02 -9.79
N SER A 443 38.43 39.89 -9.58
CA SER A 443 37.23 40.16 -10.40
C SER A 443 36.56 39.04 -11.23
N LYS A 444 35.23 38.93 -11.09
CA LYS A 444 34.27 39.24 -12.16
C LYS A 444 32.81 39.19 -11.70
N ASN A 445 32.12 40.29 -12.02
CA ASN A 445 30.67 40.44 -12.08
C ASN A 445 30.05 39.43 -13.04
N THR A 446 28.86 38.91 -12.71
CA THR A 446 27.83 38.62 -13.71
C THR A 446 26.45 38.97 -13.16
N CYS A 447 25.86 40.00 -13.78
CA CYS A 447 24.47 40.41 -13.67
C CYS A 447 23.71 39.72 -14.82
N LEU A 448 22.57 39.08 -14.54
CA LEU A 448 21.67 38.59 -15.59
C LEU A 448 20.29 39.23 -15.40
N TYR A 449 19.99 40.13 -16.33
CA TYR A 449 18.68 40.71 -16.60
C TYR A 449 17.74 39.64 -17.19
N THR A 450 16.47 39.65 -16.77
CA THR A 450 15.37 39.18 -17.64
C THR A 450 14.19 40.16 -17.56
N THR A 451 13.71 40.54 -18.74
CA THR A 451 12.60 41.46 -19.01
C THR A 451 11.27 40.70 -19.00
N PRO A 452 10.15 41.28 -18.50
CA PRO A 452 8.85 40.59 -18.50
C PRO A 452 8.07 40.76 -19.81
N VAL A 453 7.43 39.68 -20.26
CA VAL A 453 6.52 39.63 -21.42
C VAL A 453 5.07 39.81 -20.98
N LEU A 454 4.35 40.75 -21.62
CA LEU A 454 2.92 40.98 -21.48
C LEU A 454 2.07 39.84 -22.08
N LEU A 455 1.04 39.39 -21.36
CA LEU A 455 -0.06 38.58 -21.91
C LEU A 455 -1.42 39.23 -21.65
N LYS A 456 -2.19 39.41 -22.74
CA LYS A 456 -3.54 40.00 -22.78
C LYS A 456 -4.62 38.97 -22.44
N LYS A 457 -5.62 39.39 -21.68
CA LYS A 457 -6.86 38.66 -21.36
C LYS A 457 -7.91 38.80 -22.46
N THR A 458 -8.81 37.82 -22.58
CA THR A 458 -10.12 37.95 -23.25
C THR A 458 -11.14 36.98 -22.60
N PRO A 459 -12.46 37.29 -22.53
CA PRO A 459 -13.36 36.73 -21.51
C PRO A 459 -14.39 35.72 -22.05
N GLU A 460 -14.85 34.81 -21.18
CA GLU A 460 -15.96 33.88 -21.45
C GLU A 460 -17.28 34.31 -20.77
N LYS A 461 -18.39 34.12 -21.48
CA LYS A 461 -19.77 34.43 -21.08
C LYS A 461 -20.50 33.17 -20.58
N LYS A 462 -21.30 33.33 -19.51
CA LYS A 462 -22.24 32.34 -18.94
C LYS A 462 -23.59 32.37 -19.66
N GLN A 463 -24.27 31.22 -19.74
CA GLN A 463 -25.74 31.14 -19.80
C GLN A 463 -26.26 29.93 -19.00
N LYS A 464 -27.42 30.13 -18.35
CA LYS A 464 -28.11 29.25 -17.40
C LYS A 464 -29.56 29.07 -17.89
N LYS A 465 -30.17 27.89 -17.77
CA LYS A 465 -31.62 27.71 -17.99
C LYS A 465 -32.19 26.62 -17.06
N GLU A 466 -33.31 26.94 -16.43
CA GLU A 466 -34.10 26.13 -15.50
C GLU A 466 -35.31 25.50 -16.20
N LEU A 467 -35.84 24.39 -15.66
CA LEU A 467 -37.10 23.76 -16.05
C LEU A 467 -37.88 23.31 -14.80
N LYS A 468 -39.22 23.45 -14.80
CA LYS A 468 -40.16 23.07 -13.73
C LYS A 468 -41.02 21.86 -14.12
N GLU A 469 -41.37 21.03 -13.13
CA GLU A 469 -42.23 19.83 -13.19
C GLU A 469 -43.73 20.13 -12.94
N VAL A 470 -44.61 19.27 -13.50
CA VAL A 470 -46.04 19.10 -13.11
C VAL A 470 -46.44 17.60 -13.17
N THR A 471 -47.36 17.22 -12.29
CA THR A 471 -47.79 15.89 -11.78
C THR A 471 -48.83 15.10 -12.60
N LYS A 472 -48.96 13.80 -12.27
CA LYS A 472 -49.72 12.69 -12.92
C LYS A 472 -51.19 12.54 -12.51
N ASP A 473 -52.02 12.03 -13.43
CA ASP A 473 -53.28 11.29 -13.17
C ASP A 473 -53.47 10.06 -14.11
N LYS A 474 -54.34 9.12 -13.73
CA LYS A 474 -54.57 7.76 -14.27
C LYS A 474 -55.38 7.71 -15.58
N GLU A 475 -54.98 6.87 -16.54
CA GLU A 475 -55.69 6.64 -17.81
C GLU A 475 -56.22 5.21 -18.00
N SER A 476 -57.46 5.14 -18.49
CA SER A 476 -58.06 4.04 -19.25
C SER A 476 -57.58 4.14 -20.70
N SER A 477 -56.92 3.10 -21.22
CA SER A 477 -56.29 3.18 -22.55
C SER A 477 -57.33 3.24 -23.66
N SER A 478 -57.38 4.35 -24.38
CA SER A 478 -58.23 4.56 -25.56
C SER A 478 -57.69 3.78 -26.77
N ALA A 479 -58.53 3.56 -27.79
CA ALA A 479 -58.13 2.86 -29.01
C ALA A 479 -56.91 3.49 -29.73
N SER A 480 -56.66 4.79 -29.51
CA SER A 480 -55.45 5.49 -29.97
C SER A 480 -54.16 4.92 -29.39
N ASP A 481 -54.19 4.43 -28.14
CA ASP A 481 -52.98 4.02 -27.44
C ASP A 481 -52.43 2.70 -27.97
N ILE A 482 -53.27 1.88 -28.60
CA ILE A 482 -52.88 0.62 -29.22
C ILE A 482 -52.11 0.91 -30.52
N GLU A 483 -52.56 1.87 -31.31
CA GLU A 483 -51.91 2.26 -32.56
C GLU A 483 -50.54 2.92 -32.30
N ASP A 484 -50.46 3.83 -31.33
CA ASP A 484 -49.20 4.45 -30.89
C ASP A 484 -48.21 3.43 -30.35
N ARG A 485 -48.70 2.43 -29.61
CA ARG A 485 -47.87 1.35 -29.07
C ARG A 485 -47.27 0.51 -30.19
N ASP A 486 -48.07 0.11 -31.15
CA ASP A 486 -47.63 -0.76 -32.24
C ASP A 486 -46.66 -0.02 -33.18
N ASN A 487 -46.83 1.29 -33.35
CA ASN A 487 -45.87 2.14 -34.06
C ASN A 487 -44.51 2.20 -33.34
N LEU A 488 -44.48 2.42 -32.03
CA LEU A 488 -43.24 2.44 -31.23
C LEU A 488 -42.50 1.09 -31.22
N ILE A 489 -43.25 -0.02 -31.17
CA ILE A 489 -42.68 -1.37 -31.22
C ILE A 489 -41.94 -1.59 -32.55
N LYS A 490 -42.53 -1.14 -33.67
CA LYS A 490 -41.91 -1.24 -35.00
C LYS A 490 -40.71 -0.31 -35.16
N GLU A 491 -40.82 0.94 -34.69
CA GLU A 491 -39.76 1.96 -34.84
C GLU A 491 -38.49 1.60 -34.07
N HIS A 492 -38.62 0.97 -32.89
CA HIS A 492 -37.48 0.67 -32.00
C HIS A 492 -37.01 -0.79 -32.04
N ASP A 493 -37.39 -1.56 -33.06
CA ASP A 493 -37.07 -2.99 -33.22
C ASP A 493 -37.38 -3.81 -31.97
N MET A 494 -38.64 -3.75 -31.53
CA MET A 494 -39.14 -4.53 -30.42
C MET A 494 -40.12 -5.61 -30.92
N LYS A 495 -40.28 -6.70 -30.16
CA LYS A 495 -41.25 -7.76 -30.45
C LYS A 495 -42.26 -7.89 -29.32
N TYR A 496 -43.55 -7.73 -29.65
CA TYR A 496 -44.63 -8.04 -28.74
C TYR A 496 -44.69 -9.56 -28.51
N ILE A 497 -44.74 -10.00 -27.26
CA ILE A 497 -44.91 -11.42 -26.90
C ILE A 497 -46.38 -11.65 -26.51
N PRO A 498 -47.22 -12.15 -27.44
CA PRO A 498 -48.61 -12.45 -27.14
C PRO A 498 -48.72 -13.48 -26.02
N GLY A 499 -49.71 -13.29 -25.13
CA GLY A 499 -49.95 -14.16 -23.97
C GLY A 499 -49.23 -13.77 -22.68
N LYS A 500 -48.14 -12.99 -22.74
CA LYS A 500 -47.42 -12.51 -21.53
C LYS A 500 -47.64 -11.04 -21.22
N ASN A 501 -48.31 -10.30 -22.12
CA ASN A 501 -48.49 -8.84 -22.03
C ASN A 501 -47.16 -8.09 -21.82
N LYS A 502 -46.11 -8.53 -22.53
CA LYS A 502 -44.75 -7.98 -22.50
C LYS A 502 -44.23 -7.73 -23.91
N ILE A 503 -43.29 -6.81 -24.01
CA ILE A 503 -42.56 -6.45 -25.22
C ILE A 503 -41.08 -6.72 -24.98
N HIS A 504 -40.47 -7.51 -25.86
CA HIS A 504 -39.03 -7.73 -25.84
C HIS A 504 -38.33 -6.66 -26.68
N CYS A 505 -37.42 -5.91 -26.07
CA CYS A 505 -36.57 -4.98 -26.80
C CYS A 505 -35.30 -5.70 -27.25
N ASN A 506 -35.12 -5.88 -28.57
CA ASN A 506 -33.94 -6.56 -29.10
C ASN A 506 -32.64 -5.78 -28.79
N LYS A 507 -32.69 -4.45 -28.79
CA LYS A 507 -31.54 -3.57 -28.52
C LYS A 507 -30.99 -3.68 -27.10
N CYS A 508 -31.86 -3.88 -26.12
CA CYS A 508 -31.49 -4.02 -24.71
C CYS A 508 -31.51 -5.47 -24.23
N ASN A 509 -31.99 -6.40 -25.07
CA ASN A 509 -32.24 -7.81 -24.76
C ASN A 509 -33.01 -8.00 -23.42
N THR A 510 -34.09 -7.25 -23.24
CA THR A 510 -34.90 -7.24 -22.01
C THR A 510 -36.40 -7.20 -22.30
N ASP A 511 -37.19 -7.81 -21.42
CA ASP A 511 -38.65 -7.83 -21.50
C ASP A 511 -39.26 -6.70 -20.65
N ILE A 512 -40.09 -5.88 -21.28
CA ILE A 512 -40.74 -4.69 -20.69
C ILE A 512 -42.25 -4.94 -20.64
N PRO A 513 -42.99 -4.48 -19.62
CA PRO A 513 -44.44 -4.58 -19.63
C PRO A 513 -45.04 -3.77 -20.80
N SER A 514 -46.12 -4.25 -21.41
CA SER A 514 -46.67 -3.73 -22.67
C SER A 514 -47.38 -2.37 -22.62
N SER A 515 -47.38 -1.69 -21.47
CA SER A 515 -48.04 -0.39 -21.37
C SER A 515 -47.24 0.68 -22.11
N LEU A 516 -47.95 1.57 -22.82
CA LEU A 516 -47.33 2.64 -23.62
C LEU A 516 -46.34 3.48 -22.79
N LYS A 517 -46.69 3.74 -21.53
CA LYS A 517 -45.82 4.44 -20.57
C LYS A 517 -44.50 3.71 -20.32
N ASN A 518 -44.51 2.40 -20.09
CA ASN A 518 -43.30 1.64 -19.80
C ASN A 518 -42.40 1.52 -21.04
N ILE A 519 -42.99 1.45 -22.23
CA ILE A 519 -42.24 1.47 -23.50
C ILE A 519 -41.55 2.83 -23.68
N LYS A 520 -42.28 3.95 -23.49
CA LYS A 520 -41.72 5.30 -23.57
C LYS A 520 -40.63 5.53 -22.52
N GLU A 521 -40.84 5.10 -21.28
CA GLU A 521 -39.83 5.18 -20.20
C GLU A 521 -38.60 4.33 -20.51
N HIS A 522 -38.76 3.13 -21.07
CA HIS A 522 -37.64 2.29 -21.49
C HIS A 522 -36.83 2.94 -22.62
N ILE A 523 -37.51 3.43 -23.66
CA ILE A 523 -36.88 4.10 -24.82
C ILE A 523 -36.13 5.35 -24.38
N ALA A 524 -36.71 6.14 -23.47
CA ALA A 524 -36.07 7.32 -22.90
C ALA A 524 -34.92 6.99 -21.92
N GLY A 525 -34.84 5.75 -21.45
CA GLY A 525 -33.85 5.29 -20.48
C GLY A 525 -32.42 5.32 -21.04
N LEU A 526 -31.46 5.70 -20.19
CA LEU A 526 -30.04 5.80 -20.54
C LEU A 526 -29.46 4.50 -21.13
N ALA A 527 -29.97 3.33 -20.71
CA ALA A 527 -29.52 2.04 -21.23
C ALA A 527 -29.96 1.78 -22.68
N HIS A 528 -31.16 2.25 -23.07
CA HIS A 528 -31.64 2.13 -24.45
C HIS A 528 -30.94 3.15 -25.36
N ASN A 529 -30.75 4.38 -24.88
CA ASN A 529 -30.09 5.44 -25.66
C ASN A 529 -28.60 5.20 -25.88
N LYS A 530 -27.86 4.63 -24.91
CA LYS A 530 -26.44 4.28 -25.10
C LYS A 530 -26.22 3.25 -26.21
N ASN A 531 -27.19 2.37 -26.47
CA ASN A 531 -27.10 1.39 -27.55
C ASN A 531 -27.50 1.98 -28.91
N ASN A 532 -28.34 3.02 -28.94
CA ASN A 532 -28.69 3.73 -30.19
C ASN A 532 -27.54 4.61 -30.73
N GLU A 533 -26.71 5.19 -29.86
CA GLU A 533 -25.53 5.95 -30.30
C GLU A 533 -24.48 5.07 -30.99
N HIS A 534 -24.39 3.79 -30.62
CA HIS A 534 -23.43 2.85 -31.19
C HIS A 534 -23.81 2.37 -32.62
N ASP A 535 -25.09 2.41 -33.00
CA ASP A 535 -25.55 2.06 -34.34
C ASP A 535 -25.62 3.28 -35.29
N LEU A 536 -25.78 4.50 -34.76
CA LEU A 536 -25.84 5.72 -35.58
C LEU A 536 -24.46 6.21 -36.06
N GLU A 537 -23.36 5.82 -35.42
CA GLU A 537 -21.98 6.08 -35.91
C GLU A 537 -21.60 5.24 -37.14
N ILE A 538 -22.37 4.21 -37.50
CA ILE A 538 -22.08 3.37 -38.69
C ILE A 538 -22.68 3.98 -39.99
N THR A 539 -23.64 4.91 -39.90
CA THR A 539 -24.39 5.38 -41.08
C THR A 539 -24.22 6.86 -41.46
N LYS A 540 -23.50 7.67 -40.68
CA LYS A 540 -23.10 9.04 -41.09
C LYS A 540 -21.62 9.08 -41.41
N ARG A 541 -21.28 8.76 -42.66
CA ARG A 541 -19.96 9.08 -43.23
C ARG A 541 -19.84 10.59 -43.33
N GLU A 542 -19.11 11.18 -42.38
CA GLU A 542 -18.46 12.48 -42.60
C GLU A 542 -17.50 12.39 -43.81
N PRO A 543 -17.30 13.48 -44.56
CA PRO A 543 -16.38 13.51 -45.68
C PRO A 543 -14.94 13.28 -45.20
N ILE A 544 -14.43 12.06 -45.48
CA ILE A 544 -13.03 11.61 -45.55
C ILE A 544 -12.04 12.63 -44.94
N GLN A 545 -12.01 12.72 -43.62
CA GLN A 545 -10.89 13.34 -42.91
C GLN A 545 -9.84 12.28 -42.65
N LYS A 546 -8.78 12.30 -43.47
CA LYS A 546 -7.54 11.51 -43.40
C LYS A 546 -7.71 9.98 -43.33
N PRO A 547 -6.91 9.20 -44.07
CA PRO A 547 -6.88 7.75 -43.89
C PRO A 547 -6.65 7.45 -42.40
N PRO A 548 -7.45 6.57 -41.77
CA PRO A 548 -7.23 6.19 -40.39
C PRO A 548 -5.77 5.79 -40.26
N GLU A 549 -5.05 6.42 -39.32
CA GLU A 549 -3.72 5.98 -38.94
C GLU A 549 -3.79 4.46 -38.83
N LYS A 550 -2.95 3.75 -39.60
CA LYS A 550 -2.90 2.29 -39.60
C LYS A 550 -2.78 1.84 -38.16
N ASP A 551 -3.90 1.46 -37.55
CA ASP A 551 -3.94 0.99 -36.19
C ASP A 551 -2.99 -0.19 -36.12
N SER A 552 -1.89 0.00 -35.40
CA SER A 552 -0.87 -1.02 -35.27
C SER A 552 -1.52 -2.24 -34.65
N ILE A 553 -1.55 -3.33 -35.41
CA ILE A 553 -2.01 -4.63 -34.93
C ILE A 553 -1.14 -4.95 -33.71
N PRO A 554 -1.72 -5.18 -32.52
CA PRO A 554 -0.92 -5.36 -31.34
C PRO A 554 -0.05 -6.60 -31.46
N LEU A 555 1.18 -6.54 -30.95
CA LEU A 555 2.05 -7.71 -30.86
C LEU A 555 1.41 -8.76 -29.96
N LYS A 556 1.34 -10.01 -30.44
CA LYS A 556 0.69 -11.12 -29.74
C LYS A 556 1.55 -12.38 -29.78
N LYS A 557 1.38 -13.27 -28.79
CA LYS A 557 1.91 -14.64 -28.83
C LYS A 557 0.89 -15.65 -28.28
N PRO A 558 0.88 -16.91 -28.75
CA PRO A 558 0.00 -17.93 -28.21
C PRO A 558 0.17 -18.10 -26.69
N MET A 559 -0.94 -18.36 -25.98
CA MET A 559 -0.98 -18.49 -24.52
C MET A 559 -0.02 -19.57 -24.03
N LYS A 560 0.05 -20.73 -24.71
CA LYS A 560 1.01 -21.80 -24.39
C LYS A 560 2.48 -21.36 -24.43
N SER A 561 2.82 -20.36 -25.24
CA SER A 561 4.18 -19.81 -25.34
C SER A 561 4.39 -18.62 -24.41
N PHE A 562 3.31 -18.00 -23.93
CA PHE A 562 3.35 -16.97 -22.89
C PHE A 562 3.50 -17.58 -21.49
N PHE A 563 2.86 -18.72 -21.27
CA PHE A 563 2.72 -19.37 -19.98
C PHE A 563 3.94 -20.24 -19.65
N GLN A 564 4.66 -19.91 -18.58
CA GLN A 564 5.84 -20.64 -18.10
C GLN A 564 5.53 -21.42 -16.81
N SER A 565 4.75 -20.82 -15.92
CA SER A 565 4.37 -21.42 -14.65
C SER A 565 3.01 -20.90 -14.21
N ALA A 566 2.25 -21.72 -13.47
CA ALA A 566 1.12 -21.23 -12.69
C ALA A 566 0.99 -21.94 -11.36
N ILE A 567 0.38 -21.22 -10.43
CA ILE A 567 0.07 -21.67 -9.09
C ILE A 567 -1.38 -21.25 -8.84
N THR A 568 -2.19 -22.19 -8.38
CA THR A 568 -3.55 -21.90 -7.94
C THR A 568 -3.54 -21.72 -6.43
N ILE A 569 -4.05 -20.58 -5.96
CA ILE A 569 -4.05 -20.22 -4.54
C ILE A 569 -5.50 -20.07 -4.09
N ASN A 570 -5.87 -20.82 -3.06
CA ASN A 570 -7.20 -20.79 -2.47
C ASN A 570 -7.23 -19.81 -1.29
N GLY A 571 -7.70 -18.58 -1.55
CA GLY A 571 -7.98 -17.59 -0.51
C GLY A 571 -9.49 -17.39 -0.31
N LEU A 572 -9.92 -16.15 -0.07
CA LEU A 572 -11.34 -15.77 -0.11
C LEU A 572 -12.00 -16.06 -1.46
N GLN A 573 -11.19 -15.99 -2.51
CA GLN A 573 -11.47 -16.46 -3.85
C GLN A 573 -10.31 -17.33 -4.31
N THR A 574 -10.57 -18.24 -5.24
CA THR A 574 -9.49 -18.96 -5.91
C THR A 574 -8.88 -18.07 -6.99
N ASP A 575 -7.59 -17.80 -6.85
CA ASP A 575 -6.81 -17.03 -7.80
C ASP A 575 -5.77 -17.93 -8.48
N VAL A 576 -5.39 -17.55 -9.70
CA VAL A 576 -4.28 -18.15 -10.45
C VAL A 576 -3.20 -17.11 -10.58
N VAL A 577 -2.02 -17.44 -10.08
CA VAL A 577 -0.80 -16.66 -10.30
C VAL A 577 0.02 -17.36 -11.36
N PHE A 578 0.30 -16.69 -12.48
CA PHE A 578 1.17 -17.25 -13.51
C PHE A 578 2.34 -16.33 -13.84
N ASN A 579 3.44 -16.97 -14.25
CA ASN A 579 4.75 -16.35 -14.46
C ASN A 579 5.23 -15.52 -13.25
N GLU A 580 4.67 -15.78 -12.06
CA GLU A 580 4.92 -15.06 -10.80
C GLU A 580 4.70 -13.54 -10.86
N LYS A 581 4.04 -13.05 -11.92
CA LYS A 581 3.87 -11.63 -12.22
C LYS A 581 2.42 -11.20 -12.30
N ILE A 582 1.52 -12.12 -12.65
CA ILE A 582 0.12 -11.80 -12.90
C ILE A 582 -0.73 -12.69 -12.01
N CYS A 583 -1.61 -12.05 -11.24
CA CYS A 583 -2.60 -12.71 -10.38
C CYS A 583 -4.00 -12.36 -10.89
N ILE A 584 -4.79 -13.35 -11.28
CA ILE A 584 -6.18 -13.16 -11.70
C ILE A 584 -7.09 -14.19 -11.07
N ASN A 585 -8.39 -13.90 -11.04
CA ASN A 585 -9.38 -14.86 -10.55
C ASN A 585 -9.44 -16.12 -11.43
N LEU A 586 -9.69 -17.29 -10.82
CA LEU A 586 -9.79 -18.58 -11.51
C LEU A 586 -10.75 -18.57 -12.70
N PHE A 587 -11.94 -17.97 -12.55
CA PHE A 587 -12.91 -17.90 -13.64
C PHE A 587 -12.43 -17.03 -14.79
N SER A 588 -11.76 -15.92 -14.50
CA SER A 588 -11.13 -15.11 -15.53
C SER A 588 -10.05 -15.90 -16.27
N PHE A 589 -9.23 -16.69 -15.56
CA PHE A 589 -8.22 -17.56 -16.18
C PHE A 589 -8.86 -18.52 -17.21
N PHE A 590 -9.95 -19.19 -16.84
CA PHE A 590 -10.71 -20.11 -17.69
C PHE A 590 -11.75 -19.44 -18.61
N LEU A 591 -11.73 -18.12 -18.79
CA LEU A 591 -12.68 -17.41 -19.67
C LEU A 591 -14.16 -17.64 -19.30
N LEU A 592 -14.46 -17.79 -18.00
CA LEU A 592 -15.80 -18.03 -17.49
C LEU A 592 -16.37 -16.76 -16.86
N VAL A 593 -17.57 -16.37 -17.27
CA VAL A 593 -18.31 -15.25 -16.67
C VAL A 593 -19.63 -15.74 -16.08
N LYS A 594 -20.06 -15.11 -15.00
CA LYS A 594 -21.38 -15.38 -14.41
C LYS A 594 -22.47 -14.75 -15.27
N TYR A 595 -23.45 -15.55 -15.67
CA TYR A 595 -24.62 -15.11 -16.43
C TYR A 595 -25.89 -15.59 -15.73
N GLY A 596 -26.41 -14.76 -14.82
CA GLY A 596 -27.49 -15.15 -13.92
C GLY A 596 -27.05 -16.21 -12.91
N SER A 597 -27.73 -17.36 -12.88
CA SER A 597 -27.40 -18.52 -12.06
C SER A 597 -26.44 -19.50 -12.74
N ARG A 598 -26.03 -19.23 -13.98
CA ARG A 598 -25.21 -20.12 -14.80
C ARG A 598 -23.84 -19.49 -15.07
N LEU A 599 -22.90 -20.30 -15.52
CA LEU A 599 -21.63 -19.87 -16.07
C LEU A 599 -21.72 -19.87 -17.60
N ARG A 600 -21.08 -18.88 -18.21
CA ARG A 600 -20.88 -18.79 -19.66
C ARG A 600 -19.39 -18.79 -19.95
N CYS A 601 -18.94 -19.69 -20.83
CA CYS A 601 -17.59 -19.62 -21.35
C CYS A 601 -17.52 -18.64 -22.52
N LEU A 602 -16.64 -17.64 -22.44
CA LEU A 602 -16.43 -16.64 -23.49
C LEU A 602 -15.76 -17.24 -24.75
N GLY A 603 -14.95 -18.29 -24.57
CA GLY A 603 -14.31 -19.02 -25.66
C GLY A 603 -15.25 -19.99 -26.36
N CYS A 604 -15.79 -20.96 -25.63
CA CYS A 604 -16.68 -21.99 -26.19
C CYS A 604 -18.07 -21.46 -26.53
N LYS A 605 -18.46 -20.29 -26.00
CA LYS A 605 -19.81 -19.70 -26.11
C LYS A 605 -20.94 -20.60 -25.56
N SER A 606 -20.61 -21.58 -24.73
CA SER A 606 -21.56 -22.47 -24.06
C SER A 606 -21.98 -21.92 -22.69
N ASN A 607 -23.20 -22.25 -22.26
CA ASN A 607 -23.72 -21.96 -20.92
C ASN A 607 -23.93 -23.27 -20.16
N PHE A 608 -23.53 -23.31 -18.89
CA PHE A 608 -23.66 -24.50 -18.04
C PHE A 608 -23.82 -24.10 -16.57
N ASP A 609 -24.29 -25.03 -15.75
CA ASP A 609 -24.50 -24.78 -14.33
C ASP A 609 -23.19 -24.83 -13.55
N PHE A 610 -23.12 -24.13 -12.41
CA PHE A 610 -21.90 -24.09 -11.59
C PHE A 610 -21.39 -25.48 -11.22
N SER A 611 -22.25 -26.47 -10.99
CA SER A 611 -21.83 -27.85 -10.69
C SER A 611 -21.01 -28.51 -11.79
N ASN A 612 -21.14 -28.05 -13.04
CA ASN A 612 -20.53 -28.67 -14.21
C ASN A 612 -19.24 -27.97 -14.66
N TYR A 613 -18.76 -26.97 -13.92
CA TYR A 613 -17.61 -26.18 -14.37
C TYR A 613 -16.33 -27.01 -14.49
N GLU A 614 -16.09 -27.97 -13.59
CA GLU A 614 -14.90 -28.84 -13.66
C GLU A 614 -14.92 -29.69 -14.94
N SER A 615 -16.08 -30.27 -15.29
CA SER A 615 -16.22 -31.03 -16.54
C SER A 615 -15.99 -30.19 -17.80
N HIS A 616 -16.32 -28.89 -17.75
CA HIS A 616 -16.10 -27.97 -18.86
C HIS A 616 -14.63 -27.57 -18.98
N LYS A 617 -13.95 -27.34 -17.86
CA LYS A 617 -12.53 -26.98 -17.81
C LYS A 617 -11.66 -28.05 -18.47
N ASP A 618 -12.00 -29.32 -18.29
CA ASP A 618 -11.27 -30.45 -18.86
C ASP A 618 -11.74 -30.82 -20.28
N ASN A 619 -12.73 -30.10 -20.84
CA ASN A 619 -13.20 -30.34 -22.20
C ASN A 619 -12.07 -30.06 -23.21
N PRO A 620 -11.72 -31.00 -24.10
CA PRO A 620 -10.62 -30.83 -25.05
C PRO A 620 -10.73 -29.57 -25.90
N GLN A 621 -11.95 -29.20 -26.34
CA GLN A 621 -12.18 -27.99 -27.12
C GLN A 621 -11.88 -26.72 -26.31
N HIS A 622 -12.23 -26.72 -25.01
CA HIS A 622 -11.94 -25.60 -24.11
C HIS A 622 -10.44 -25.45 -23.88
N VAL A 623 -9.75 -26.55 -23.62
CA VAL A 623 -8.29 -26.60 -23.44
C VAL A 623 -7.58 -26.08 -24.69
N THR A 624 -8.01 -26.51 -25.89
CA THR A 624 -7.48 -26.01 -27.16
C THR A 624 -7.64 -24.49 -27.26
N ILE A 625 -8.87 -23.97 -27.06
CA ILE A 625 -9.14 -22.52 -27.12
C ILE A 625 -8.27 -21.74 -26.14
N LEU A 626 -8.12 -22.21 -24.89
CA LEU A 626 -7.25 -21.56 -23.91
C LEU A 626 -5.80 -21.55 -24.35
N SER A 627 -5.27 -22.69 -24.80
CA SER A 627 -3.87 -22.84 -25.20
C SER A 627 -3.49 -22.06 -26.46
N GLU A 628 -4.44 -21.92 -27.40
CA GLU A 628 -4.26 -21.27 -28.69
C GLU A 628 -4.67 -19.79 -28.70
N SER A 629 -5.37 -19.31 -27.66
CA SER A 629 -5.68 -17.90 -27.50
C SER A 629 -4.39 -17.06 -27.50
N HIS A 630 -4.45 -15.86 -28.06
CA HIS A 630 -3.28 -15.02 -28.26
C HIS A 630 -3.18 -13.95 -27.18
N VAL A 631 -2.10 -13.95 -26.40
CA VAL A 631 -1.83 -12.92 -25.37
C VAL A 631 -1.18 -11.72 -26.04
N VAL A 632 -1.71 -10.52 -25.78
CA VAL A 632 -1.09 -9.25 -26.19
C VAL A 632 0.13 -8.98 -25.33
N ILE A 633 1.29 -8.71 -25.94
CA ILE A 633 2.59 -8.57 -25.26
C ILE A 633 3.18 -7.16 -25.31
N GLU A 634 2.42 -6.17 -25.80
CA GLU A 634 2.89 -4.77 -25.86
C GLU A 634 3.03 -4.13 -24.48
N ASP A 635 2.25 -4.58 -23.50
CA ASP A 635 2.28 -4.12 -22.12
C ASP A 635 2.35 -5.33 -21.20
N ASP A 636 3.50 -5.55 -20.56
CA ASP A 636 3.74 -6.67 -19.65
C ASP A 636 3.04 -6.50 -18.29
N THR A 637 2.47 -5.33 -18.04
CA THR A 637 1.66 -5.04 -16.87
C THR A 637 0.18 -5.33 -17.09
N GLU A 638 -0.22 -5.59 -18.34
CA GLU A 638 -1.58 -5.96 -18.71
C GLU A 638 -1.68 -7.45 -19.05
N PHE A 639 -2.84 -8.05 -18.79
CA PHE A 639 -3.11 -9.42 -19.22
C PHE A 639 -4.36 -9.46 -20.10
N ILE A 640 -4.13 -9.37 -21.41
CA ILE A 640 -5.18 -9.30 -22.42
C ILE A 640 -5.01 -10.46 -23.39
N ARG A 641 -6.11 -11.15 -23.67
CA ARG A 641 -6.15 -12.27 -24.62
C ARG A 641 -7.09 -11.97 -25.76
N GLU A 642 -6.65 -12.18 -26.99
CA GLU A 642 -7.53 -12.30 -28.14
C GLU A 642 -8.02 -13.75 -28.22
N ILE A 643 -9.29 -13.96 -27.87
CA ILE A 643 -9.90 -15.30 -27.84
C ILE A 643 -10.38 -15.70 -29.23
N ASN A 644 -10.92 -14.72 -29.98
CA ASN A 644 -11.30 -14.83 -31.38
C ASN A 644 -10.77 -13.59 -32.11
N PRO A 645 -10.48 -13.65 -33.42
CA PRO A 645 -10.04 -12.48 -34.17
C PRO A 645 -10.92 -11.25 -33.90
N GLY A 646 -10.29 -10.18 -33.41
CA GLY A 646 -10.95 -8.92 -33.06
C GLY A 646 -11.58 -8.86 -31.65
N ASN A 647 -11.74 -9.98 -30.94
CA ASN A 647 -12.35 -10.02 -29.60
C ASN A 647 -11.30 -10.16 -28.50
N PHE A 648 -11.19 -9.14 -27.66
CA PHE A 648 -10.15 -9.03 -26.63
C PHE A 648 -10.75 -9.18 -25.24
N HIS A 649 -10.12 -10.00 -24.42
CA HIS A 649 -10.54 -10.28 -23.05
C HIS A 649 -9.54 -9.72 -22.04
N CYS A 650 -10.01 -8.88 -21.13
CA CYS A 650 -9.22 -8.38 -20.01
C CYS A 650 -9.23 -9.39 -18.86
N GLY A 651 -8.06 -9.92 -18.51
CA GLY A 651 -7.87 -10.87 -17.43
C GLY A 651 -8.15 -10.33 -16.02
N PHE A 652 -7.97 -9.03 -15.79
CA PHE A 652 -8.22 -8.45 -14.47
C PHE A 652 -9.72 -8.20 -14.24
N CYS A 653 -10.42 -7.71 -15.26
CA CYS A 653 -11.84 -7.37 -15.18
C CYS A 653 -12.78 -8.53 -15.54
N ASN A 654 -12.26 -9.59 -16.18
CA ASN A 654 -13.06 -10.68 -16.76
C ASN A 654 -14.12 -10.16 -17.75
N LEU A 655 -13.72 -9.20 -18.59
CA LEU A 655 -14.58 -8.49 -19.56
C LEU A 655 -14.12 -8.78 -20.99
N LEU A 656 -15.07 -8.93 -21.92
CA LEU A 656 -14.82 -9.10 -23.36
C LEU A 656 -15.17 -7.81 -24.12
N GLU A 657 -14.25 -7.35 -24.96
CA GLU A 657 -14.39 -6.20 -25.86
C GLU A 657 -14.30 -6.64 -27.32
N SER A 658 -15.06 -5.99 -28.20
CA SER A 658 -15.18 -6.37 -29.63
C SER A 658 -14.11 -5.78 -30.55
N SER A 659 -13.22 -4.94 -30.03
CA SER A 659 -12.12 -4.34 -30.79
C SER A 659 -10.96 -3.95 -29.88
N TRP A 660 -9.77 -3.74 -30.48
CA TRP A 660 -8.60 -3.29 -29.74
C TRP A 660 -8.76 -1.85 -29.22
N GLN A 661 -9.45 -0.99 -29.98
CA GLN A 661 -9.74 0.39 -29.60
C GLN A 661 -10.69 0.44 -28.38
N ALA A 662 -11.71 -0.42 -28.36
CA ALA A 662 -12.60 -0.57 -27.21
C ALA A 662 -11.81 -1.06 -25.99
N MET A 663 -10.92 -2.05 -26.16
CA MET A 663 -10.02 -2.50 -25.11
C MET A 663 -9.10 -1.36 -24.60
N LYS A 664 -8.46 -0.58 -25.47
CA LYS A 664 -7.65 0.59 -25.06
C LYS A 664 -8.44 1.60 -24.24
N LYS A 665 -9.73 1.80 -24.56
CA LYS A 665 -10.63 2.66 -23.78
C LYS A 665 -10.94 2.02 -22.43
N HIS A 666 -11.22 0.71 -22.39
CA HIS A 666 -11.44 -0.06 -21.17
C HIS A 666 -10.25 0.03 -20.19
N LEU A 667 -9.02 -0.13 -20.67
CA LEU A 667 -7.81 -0.06 -19.83
C LEU A 667 -7.61 1.30 -19.14
N LYS A 668 -8.23 2.36 -19.66
CA LYS A 668 -8.19 3.71 -19.08
C LYS A 668 -9.32 3.96 -18.07
N THR A 669 -10.26 3.02 -17.89
CA THR A 669 -11.36 3.19 -16.94
C THR A 669 -10.89 2.99 -15.50
N ASN A 670 -11.48 3.72 -14.56
CA ASN A 670 -11.18 3.58 -13.13
C ASN A 670 -11.43 2.14 -12.64
N ALA A 671 -12.48 1.49 -13.14
CA ALA A 671 -12.81 0.11 -12.77
C ALA A 671 -11.69 -0.89 -13.13
N HIS A 672 -11.05 -0.70 -14.30
CA HIS A 672 -9.88 -1.49 -14.69
C HIS A 672 -8.68 -1.22 -13.79
N ILE A 673 -8.37 0.06 -13.58
CA ILE A 673 -7.25 0.49 -12.71
C ILE A 673 -7.41 -0.11 -11.31
N GLU A 674 -8.60 -0.03 -10.72
CA GLU A 674 -8.92 -0.63 -9.41
C GLU A 674 -8.78 -2.15 -9.42
N SER A 675 -9.27 -2.84 -10.47
CA SER A 675 -9.18 -4.29 -10.60
C SER A 675 -7.71 -4.75 -10.72
N LYS A 676 -6.90 -4.03 -11.47
CA LYS A 676 -5.46 -4.26 -11.62
C LYS A 676 -4.71 -4.03 -10.31
N ILE A 677 -4.99 -2.94 -9.59
CA ILE A 677 -4.39 -2.67 -8.27
C ILE A 677 -4.77 -3.77 -7.28
N ALA A 678 -6.04 -4.20 -7.25
CA ALA A 678 -6.49 -5.28 -6.38
C ALA A 678 -5.79 -6.61 -6.71
N ALA A 679 -5.61 -6.93 -7.99
CA ALA A 679 -4.84 -8.08 -8.44
C ALA A 679 -3.36 -8.02 -8.00
N GLN A 680 -2.72 -6.85 -8.13
CA GLN A 680 -1.34 -6.65 -7.70
C GLN A 680 -1.19 -6.76 -6.18
N TRP A 681 -2.16 -6.27 -5.42
CA TRP A 681 -2.16 -6.41 -3.97
C TRP A 681 -2.29 -7.88 -3.56
N ARG A 682 -3.20 -8.64 -4.19
CA ARG A 682 -3.30 -10.10 -3.96
C ARG A 682 -2.01 -10.82 -4.32
N LEU A 683 -1.39 -10.48 -5.45
CA LEU A 683 -0.08 -11.04 -5.82
C LEU A 683 0.97 -10.82 -4.74
N GLN A 684 1.07 -9.60 -4.19
CA GLN A 684 2.00 -9.29 -3.10
C GLN A 684 1.72 -10.12 -1.83
N GLN A 685 0.45 -10.29 -1.48
CA GLN A 685 0.05 -11.15 -0.36
C GLN A 685 0.42 -12.61 -0.59
N TYR A 686 0.38 -13.07 -1.84
CA TYR A 686 0.67 -14.44 -2.23
C TYR A 686 2.16 -14.75 -2.46
N MET A 687 3.05 -13.75 -2.39
CA MET A 687 4.48 -13.95 -2.62
C MET A 687 5.10 -15.06 -1.76
N PRO A 688 4.79 -15.19 -0.45
CA PRO A 688 5.32 -16.30 0.36
C PRO A 688 4.96 -17.68 -0.20
N GLN A 689 3.71 -17.91 -0.59
CA GLN A 689 3.26 -19.18 -1.15
C GLN A 689 3.89 -19.44 -2.53
N ILE A 690 4.06 -18.40 -3.34
CA ILE A 690 4.73 -18.49 -4.65
C ILE A 690 6.19 -18.93 -4.48
N TYR A 691 6.91 -18.33 -3.51
CA TYR A 691 8.30 -18.71 -3.21
C TYR A 691 8.42 -20.15 -2.72
N MET A 692 7.53 -20.58 -1.82
CA MET A 692 7.50 -21.97 -1.35
C MET A 692 7.28 -22.94 -2.49
N HIS A 693 6.32 -22.66 -3.37
CA HIS A 693 6.05 -23.54 -4.52
C HIS A 693 7.21 -23.58 -5.53
N ARG A 694 7.90 -22.45 -5.77
CA ARG A 694 9.12 -22.44 -6.59
C ARG A 694 10.19 -23.35 -5.99
N PHE A 695 10.43 -23.21 -4.69
CA PHE A 695 11.43 -23.99 -3.98
C PHE A 695 11.12 -25.49 -4.00
N GLU A 696 9.87 -25.88 -3.75
CA GLU A 696 9.41 -27.28 -3.86
C GLU A 696 9.66 -27.85 -5.26
N ARG A 697 9.38 -27.06 -6.31
CA ARG A 697 9.63 -27.46 -7.69
C ARG A 697 11.12 -27.64 -7.98
N GLU A 698 11.97 -26.73 -7.51
CA GLU A 698 13.42 -26.83 -7.69
C GLU A 698 13.99 -28.08 -6.99
N ILE A 699 13.48 -28.44 -5.81
CA ILE A 699 13.84 -29.69 -5.12
C ILE A 699 13.39 -30.89 -5.93
N GLN A 700 12.13 -30.90 -6.41
CA GLN A 700 11.60 -32.00 -7.23
C GLN A 700 12.40 -32.17 -8.52
N ASP A 701 12.71 -31.09 -9.22
CA ASP A 701 13.48 -31.11 -10.46
C ASP A 701 14.91 -31.62 -10.21
N ARG A 702 15.55 -31.20 -9.11
CA ARG A 702 16.86 -31.72 -8.70
C ARG A 702 16.81 -33.21 -8.39
N PHE A 703 15.83 -33.65 -7.61
CA PHE A 703 15.65 -35.06 -7.27
C PHE A 703 15.41 -35.92 -8.52
N ILE A 704 14.59 -35.44 -9.46
CA ILE A 704 14.36 -36.11 -10.74
C ILE A 704 15.67 -36.18 -11.55
N MET A 705 16.44 -35.08 -11.64
CA MET A 705 17.74 -35.08 -12.32
C MET A 705 18.72 -36.08 -11.70
N GLU A 706 18.82 -36.15 -10.37
CA GLU A 706 19.68 -37.10 -9.66
C GLU A 706 19.25 -38.55 -9.90
N MET A 707 17.94 -38.83 -9.96
CA MET A 707 17.43 -40.15 -10.32
C MET A 707 17.79 -40.55 -11.76
N PHE A 708 17.75 -39.61 -12.72
CA PHE A 708 18.12 -39.88 -14.11
C PHE A 708 19.64 -40.07 -14.27
N LEU A 709 20.45 -39.21 -13.66
CA LEU A 709 21.91 -39.30 -13.74
C LEU A 709 22.47 -40.51 -12.98
N GLY A 710 21.94 -40.81 -11.78
CA GLY A 710 22.36 -41.98 -11.01
C GLY A 710 22.13 -43.31 -11.75
N ARG A 711 21.08 -43.40 -12.56
CA ARG A 711 20.84 -44.56 -13.43
C ARG A 711 21.83 -44.65 -14.60
N MET A 712 22.29 -43.52 -15.15
CA MET A 712 23.29 -43.52 -16.22
C MET A 712 24.66 -43.98 -15.71
N PHE A 713 25.09 -43.55 -14.53
CA PHE A 713 26.37 -43.97 -13.94
C PHE A 713 26.37 -45.46 -13.54
N HIS A 714 25.23 -46.00 -13.08
CA HIS A 714 25.11 -47.44 -12.80
C HIS A 714 25.05 -48.30 -14.07
N ALA A 715 24.58 -47.77 -15.21
CA ALA A 715 24.58 -48.50 -16.48
C ALA A 715 25.99 -48.59 -17.07
N GLN A 716 26.77 -47.51 -17.04
CA GLN A 716 28.16 -47.51 -17.55
C GLN A 716 29.10 -48.41 -16.73
N ASN A 717 28.89 -48.52 -15.41
CA ASN A 717 29.71 -49.40 -14.58
C ASN A 717 29.36 -50.90 -14.76
N ARG A 718 28.25 -51.26 -15.38
CA ARG A 718 27.92 -52.67 -15.69
C ARG A 718 28.49 -53.17 -17.01
N GLU A 719 28.87 -52.29 -17.92
CA GLU A 719 29.52 -52.68 -19.20
C GLU A 719 31.02 -52.92 -19.05
N ILE A 720 31.66 -52.42 -17.97
CA ILE A 720 33.10 -52.60 -17.74
C ILE A 720 33.43 -53.98 -17.14
N ASP A 721 32.46 -54.66 -16.52
CA ASP A 721 32.67 -55.97 -15.89
C ASP A 721 32.42 -57.18 -16.83
N PHE A 722 32.16 -56.96 -18.12
CA PHE A 722 31.84 -58.04 -19.07
C PHE A 722 32.94 -58.39 -20.10
N ASP A 723 34.09 -57.69 -20.07
CA ASP A 723 35.23 -57.95 -20.99
C ASP A 723 36.44 -58.58 -20.27
N SER A 724 36.24 -59.16 -19.08
CA SER A 724 37.25 -59.97 -18.40
C SER A 724 36.80 -61.43 -18.28
N ASP A 725 36.75 -62.14 -19.41
CA ASP A 725 36.85 -63.60 -19.51
C ASP A 725 37.52 -64.01 -20.85
#